data_AF-A0A9D4TFA5-F1
#
_entry.id   AF-A0A9D4TFA5-F1
#
_cell.length_a   1.000
_cell.length_b   1.000
_cell.length_c   1.000
_cell.angle_alpha   90.00
_cell.angle_beta   90.00
_cell.angle_gamma   90.00
#
_symmetry.space_group_name_H-M   'P 1'
#
loop_
_entity.id
_entity.type
_entity.pdbx_description
1 polymer ?
#
loop_
_entity_poly.entity_id
_entity_poly.type
_entity_poly.pdbx_seq_one_letter_code
_entity_poly.pdbx_strand_id
1 'polypeptide(L)'
;MNPDFTLKPVEYNDVPDPGNPSAISLYQETMALKKVNPDLKVLIAVGGWSMNEPWSQYANLFANAVKPANRASSISKWMAFLDQWGFDGVDIDWEYPGDLTRGGTAADKVNLAAFCQEFKAEAVRRGKKYLLTMATGAGPSGWQGLDLPSLGQSLDWINIMTYDLNGAWNQAVNFHTPWVDPLGGSLDIKNALDHYMIAGQVPPSKLNLGIGAYGRSWTLADKTKTALGSAAYSPGSAGSCTGEAGYIGWFEIKQLIKNGAKVTIHDGAKAAYLVSGSTWVGFDLPQTIYMKILAARQLGLGGLMVWAADLDDSSDTILNLLRYQEDPGPYRDPNTPSPSPPPSPSPKPLPPATPPSPPSPSPPPSPPPSPLPPPSIVSPCQQGDAVCFCNWKGASGMYADLTSACEAFYECSSGVPSWRVCPQGLKFNQAVKYCDWPDNVKCEGSVAPQFPPSPAPPSPKPPTPPPTSSPSPSRKPPSPSPKSPSPSPKPPSPSPKPPSPKPKPPSPSLKPPSPSPKPPSPKPKPPSPKPQPPAQPFCGFGVVGSGVCRNSSKCCNKAGRCGTSATYCGVNCIGGPCKRPSPPPPRPRLPSPRPPSPRPRPSPSPSPSGALCGRGSVGNGACPDSTLCCSLWGHCGTGFAYCSSDKGYCMGGPCQDYSGRPIAQAQPVSNGTVLFDNVADYNIYSDLKGALGAPAYNAKR
;
A
#
# COMPACT_ATOMS: atom_id res chain seq x y z
N MET A 1 -21.16 -6.52 21.20
CA MET A 1 -20.88 -7.01 22.57
C MET A 1 -21.78 -6.29 23.58
N ASN A 2 -22.17 -6.96 24.67
CA ASN A 2 -23.01 -6.41 25.75
C ASN A 2 -22.16 -5.82 26.90
N PRO A 3 -22.75 -5.03 27.84
CA PRO A 3 -22.05 -4.48 29.00
C PRO A 3 -21.42 -5.49 29.96
N ASP A 4 -21.88 -6.74 29.95
CA ASP A 4 -21.29 -7.84 30.72
C ASP A 4 -20.22 -8.64 29.94
N PHE A 5 -19.84 -8.14 28.77
CA PHE A 5 -18.89 -8.76 27.81
C PHE A 5 -19.39 -10.03 27.12
N THR A 6 -20.68 -10.38 27.20
CA THR A 6 -21.25 -11.40 26.30
C THR A 6 -21.28 -10.90 24.85
N LEU A 7 -21.05 -11.81 23.91
CA LEU A 7 -21.40 -11.59 22.51
C LEU A 7 -22.88 -11.89 22.33
N LYS A 8 -23.50 -11.16 21.40
CA LYS A 8 -24.88 -11.35 20.96
C LYS A 8 -24.93 -11.10 19.44
N PRO A 9 -25.96 -11.60 18.75
CA PRO A 9 -26.26 -11.17 17.39
C PRO A 9 -26.59 -9.67 17.36
N VAL A 10 -26.45 -9.07 16.18
CA VAL A 10 -26.76 -7.66 15.91
C VAL A 10 -28.13 -7.58 15.25
N GLU A 11 -28.34 -8.34 14.18
CA GLU A 11 -29.58 -8.37 13.42
C GLU A 11 -30.56 -9.42 13.94
N TYR A 12 -31.85 -9.16 13.73
CA TYR A 12 -32.94 -10.00 14.22
C TYR A 12 -32.96 -11.41 13.59
N ASN A 13 -32.36 -11.55 12.40
CA ASN A 13 -32.28 -12.77 11.59
C ASN A 13 -30.85 -13.34 11.47
N ASP A 14 -29.86 -12.82 12.21
CA ASP A 14 -28.56 -13.46 12.37
C ASP A 14 -28.72 -14.92 12.83
N VAL A 15 -29.62 -15.10 13.80
CA VAL A 15 -29.98 -16.37 14.46
C VAL A 15 -31.43 -16.75 14.16
N PRO A 16 -31.83 -18.03 14.30
CA PRO A 16 -33.18 -18.46 13.96
C PRO A 16 -34.25 -17.75 14.79
N ASP A 17 -35.27 -17.22 14.11
CA ASP A 17 -36.41 -16.57 14.76
C ASP A 17 -37.20 -17.59 15.61
N PRO A 18 -37.35 -17.39 16.93
CA PRO A 18 -38.20 -18.25 17.76
C PRO A 18 -39.68 -18.29 17.32
N GLY A 19 -40.15 -17.24 16.64
CA GLY A 19 -41.49 -17.18 16.04
C GLY A 19 -41.62 -17.91 14.70
N ASN A 20 -40.50 -18.12 13.99
CA ASN A 20 -40.43 -18.90 12.76
C ASN A 20 -39.13 -19.73 12.65
N PRO A 21 -39.01 -20.84 13.42
CA PRO A 21 -37.80 -21.68 13.41
C PRO A 21 -37.54 -22.43 12.08
N SER A 22 -38.39 -22.25 11.07
CA SER A 22 -38.21 -22.77 9.71
C SER A 22 -37.55 -21.76 8.76
N ALA A 23 -37.44 -20.49 9.15
CA ALA A 23 -36.61 -19.52 8.44
C ALA A 23 -35.12 -19.82 8.74
N ILE A 24 -34.31 -19.90 7.69
CA ILE A 24 -32.86 -20.04 7.82
C ILE A 24 -32.29 -18.68 8.23
N SER A 25 -31.36 -18.68 9.20
CA SER A 25 -30.73 -17.45 9.69
C SER A 25 -29.42 -17.14 8.96
N LEU A 26 -28.96 -15.88 8.98
CA LEU A 26 -27.73 -15.47 8.26
C LEU A 26 -26.50 -16.28 8.70
N TYR A 27 -26.38 -16.59 10.00
CA TYR A 27 -25.32 -17.48 10.49
C TYR A 27 -25.48 -18.91 9.95
N GLN A 28 -26.70 -19.45 9.85
CA GLN A 28 -26.93 -20.78 9.29
C GLN A 28 -26.64 -20.85 7.78
N GLU A 29 -27.01 -19.82 7.02
CA GLU A 29 -26.69 -19.72 5.59
C GLU A 29 -25.18 -19.63 5.38
N THR A 30 -24.50 -18.75 6.12
CA THR A 30 -23.03 -18.60 6.06
C THR A 30 -22.31 -19.90 6.45
N MET A 31 -22.77 -20.59 7.52
CA MET A 31 -22.19 -21.88 7.91
C MET A 31 -22.50 -23.01 6.91
N ALA A 32 -23.60 -22.92 6.14
CA ALA A 32 -23.91 -23.90 5.11
C ALA A 32 -22.89 -23.89 3.95
N LEU A 33 -22.19 -22.77 3.72
CA LEU A 33 -21.10 -22.69 2.74
C LEU A 33 -19.96 -23.69 3.03
N LYS A 34 -19.74 -24.07 4.30
CA LYS A 34 -18.79 -25.13 4.70
C LYS A 34 -19.13 -26.51 4.10
N LYS A 35 -20.37 -26.73 3.64
CA LYS A 35 -20.78 -27.95 2.92
C LYS A 35 -20.37 -27.94 1.45
N VAL A 36 -20.15 -26.76 0.87
CA VAL A 36 -19.66 -26.55 -0.50
C VAL A 36 -18.13 -26.55 -0.53
N ASN A 37 -17.51 -25.89 0.46
CA ASN A 37 -16.07 -25.90 0.67
C ASN A 37 -15.74 -26.26 2.13
N PRO A 38 -15.35 -27.53 2.43
CA PRO A 38 -14.98 -27.96 3.79
C PRO A 38 -13.76 -27.22 4.38
N ASP A 39 -12.89 -26.68 3.53
CA ASP A 39 -11.70 -25.93 3.96
C ASP A 39 -12.02 -24.48 4.34
N LEU A 40 -13.22 -23.97 4.00
CA LEU A 40 -13.70 -22.65 4.43
C LEU A 40 -13.68 -22.51 5.95
N LYS A 41 -13.27 -21.32 6.43
CA LYS A 41 -13.34 -20.92 7.83
C LYS A 41 -14.18 -19.65 7.94
N VAL A 42 -15.11 -19.64 8.90
CA VAL A 42 -16.07 -18.58 9.16
C VAL A 42 -15.82 -18.08 10.58
N LEU A 43 -15.34 -16.86 10.70
CA LEU A 43 -15.11 -16.16 11.96
C LEU A 43 -16.25 -15.15 12.17
N ILE A 44 -16.56 -14.83 13.42
CA ILE A 44 -17.42 -13.67 13.73
C ILE A 44 -16.53 -12.45 13.97
N ALA A 45 -16.82 -11.33 13.29
CA ALA A 45 -16.19 -10.05 13.61
C ALA A 45 -16.91 -9.41 14.82
N VAL A 46 -16.14 -8.79 15.71
CA VAL A 46 -16.69 -8.05 16.86
C VAL A 46 -16.12 -6.64 16.87
N GLY A 47 -16.99 -5.64 16.76
CA GLY A 47 -16.61 -4.22 16.82
C GLY A 47 -17.17 -3.44 15.64
N GLY A 48 -16.28 -2.87 14.83
CA GLY A 48 -16.56 -2.01 13.69
C GLY A 48 -16.88 -0.57 14.08
N TRP A 49 -16.66 0.34 13.12
CA TRP A 49 -16.73 1.79 13.30
C TRP A 49 -17.91 2.26 14.16
N SER A 50 -19.12 1.83 13.82
CA SER A 50 -20.37 2.22 14.50
C SER A 50 -20.43 1.79 15.97
N MET A 51 -19.80 0.67 16.36
CA MET A 51 -19.73 0.26 17.77
C MET A 51 -18.84 1.21 18.59
N ASN A 52 -17.78 1.74 17.97
CA ASN A 52 -16.77 2.57 18.61
C ASN A 52 -16.98 4.10 18.48
N GLU A 53 -18.07 4.56 17.85
CA GLU A 53 -18.33 6.00 17.72
C GLU A 53 -18.36 6.71 19.10
N PRO A 54 -17.90 7.98 19.21
CA PRO A 54 -17.78 8.68 20.50
C PRO A 54 -19.07 8.80 21.33
N TRP A 55 -20.24 8.74 20.67
CA TRP A 55 -21.56 8.76 21.30
C TRP A 55 -22.17 7.35 21.53
N SER A 56 -21.48 6.29 21.10
CA SER A 56 -21.93 4.91 21.29
C SER A 56 -21.81 4.50 22.75
N GLN A 57 -22.90 4.03 23.34
CA GLN A 57 -22.91 3.37 24.65
C GLN A 57 -22.00 2.11 24.72
N TYR A 58 -21.52 1.63 23.57
CA TYR A 58 -20.67 0.44 23.46
C TYR A 58 -19.17 0.76 23.30
N ALA A 59 -18.78 2.01 23.06
CA ALA A 59 -17.41 2.37 22.68
C ALA A 59 -16.34 1.96 23.70
N ASN A 60 -16.66 2.01 25.00
CA ASN A 60 -15.73 1.63 26.07
C ASN A 60 -15.70 0.11 26.38
N LEU A 61 -16.57 -0.70 25.75
CA LEU A 61 -16.74 -2.10 26.15
C LEU A 61 -15.50 -2.94 25.88
N PHE A 62 -14.75 -2.64 24.81
CA PHE A 62 -13.47 -3.28 24.56
C PHE A 62 -12.44 -2.97 25.66
N ALA A 63 -12.18 -1.69 25.92
CA ALA A 63 -11.29 -1.24 26.99
C ALA A 63 -11.69 -1.77 28.37
N ASN A 64 -12.97 -2.08 28.58
CA ASN A 64 -13.46 -2.77 29.78
C ASN A 64 -13.23 -4.29 29.73
N ALA A 65 -13.53 -4.97 28.61
CA ALA A 65 -13.41 -6.43 28.45
C ALA A 65 -11.96 -6.93 28.55
N VAL A 66 -10.97 -6.13 28.10
CA VAL A 66 -9.54 -6.50 28.11
C VAL A 66 -8.81 -6.24 29.44
N LYS A 67 -9.46 -5.59 30.43
CA LYS A 67 -8.86 -5.33 31.75
C LYS A 67 -8.55 -6.65 32.50
N PRO A 68 -7.44 -6.74 33.26
CA PRO A 68 -7.02 -7.99 33.91
C PRO A 68 -8.10 -8.64 34.79
N ALA A 69 -8.94 -7.85 35.46
CA ALA A 69 -10.04 -8.36 36.28
C ALA A 69 -11.19 -9.01 35.47
N ASN A 70 -11.29 -8.72 34.17
CA ASN A 70 -12.40 -9.11 33.31
C ASN A 70 -12.02 -10.17 32.27
N ARG A 71 -10.76 -10.19 31.78
CA ARG A 71 -10.33 -10.98 30.61
C ARG A 71 -10.81 -12.43 30.62
N ALA A 72 -10.54 -13.18 31.69
CA ALA A 72 -10.93 -14.59 31.77
C ALA A 72 -12.46 -14.81 31.64
N SER A 73 -13.28 -13.88 32.15
CA SER A 73 -14.74 -13.90 31.99
C SER A 73 -15.13 -13.58 30.54
N SER A 74 -14.57 -12.50 29.98
CA SER A 74 -14.76 -12.07 28.58
C SER A 74 -14.41 -13.19 27.59
N ILE A 75 -13.21 -13.75 27.68
CA ILE A 75 -12.70 -14.86 26.85
C ILE A 75 -13.64 -16.07 26.94
N SER A 76 -14.05 -16.45 28.15
CA SER A 76 -14.94 -17.60 28.35
C SER A 76 -16.32 -17.40 27.69
N LYS A 77 -16.88 -16.19 27.80
CA LYS A 77 -18.15 -15.79 27.17
C LYS A 77 -18.06 -15.71 25.65
N TRP A 78 -16.96 -15.20 25.12
CA TRP A 78 -16.70 -15.14 23.68
C TRP A 78 -16.61 -16.56 23.10
N MET A 79 -15.82 -17.44 23.72
CA MET A 79 -15.74 -18.85 23.29
C MET A 79 -17.09 -19.57 23.37
N ALA A 80 -17.89 -19.32 24.41
CA ALA A 80 -19.24 -19.90 24.50
C ALA A 80 -20.15 -19.48 23.33
N PHE A 81 -19.99 -18.27 22.80
CA PHE A 81 -20.70 -17.82 21.60
C PHE A 81 -20.18 -18.49 20.31
N LEU A 82 -18.86 -18.71 20.19
CA LEU A 82 -18.29 -19.48 19.07
C LEU A 82 -18.79 -20.94 19.09
N ASP A 83 -18.80 -21.54 20.28
CA ASP A 83 -19.36 -22.88 20.54
C ASP A 83 -20.84 -22.98 20.20
N GLN A 84 -21.64 -21.95 20.52
CA GLN A 84 -23.09 -21.92 20.28
C GLN A 84 -23.46 -21.89 18.79
N TRP A 85 -22.67 -21.18 17.97
CA TRP A 85 -23.02 -20.88 16.56
C TRP A 85 -22.09 -21.52 15.52
N GLY A 86 -21.07 -22.28 15.93
CA GLY A 86 -20.20 -23.04 15.02
C GLY A 86 -19.13 -22.23 14.29
N PHE A 87 -18.76 -21.06 14.83
CA PHE A 87 -17.68 -20.23 14.31
C PHE A 87 -16.31 -20.87 14.55
N ASP A 88 -15.41 -20.78 13.57
CA ASP A 88 -14.04 -21.31 13.67
C ASP A 88 -13.10 -20.35 14.41
N GLY A 89 -13.56 -19.16 14.76
CA GLY A 89 -12.76 -18.13 15.43
C GLY A 89 -13.47 -16.79 15.52
N VAL A 90 -12.72 -15.77 15.95
CA VAL A 90 -13.20 -14.39 16.13
C VAL A 90 -12.20 -13.40 15.54
N ASP A 91 -12.71 -12.39 14.82
CA ASP A 91 -11.93 -11.21 14.43
C ASP A 91 -12.23 -10.05 15.38
N ILE A 92 -11.18 -9.42 15.89
CA ILE A 92 -11.28 -8.22 16.75
C ILE A 92 -11.21 -6.99 15.85
N ASP A 93 -12.33 -6.29 15.72
CA ASP A 93 -12.43 -5.05 14.93
C ASP A 93 -12.65 -3.85 15.86
N TRP A 94 -11.72 -3.63 16.78
CA TRP A 94 -11.78 -2.49 17.71
C TRP A 94 -11.21 -1.25 17.01
N GLU A 95 -12.04 -0.22 16.85
CA GLU A 95 -11.67 1.02 16.16
C GLU A 95 -11.60 2.26 17.08
N TYR A 96 -10.52 2.56 17.82
CA TYR A 96 -9.23 1.84 17.90
C TYR A 96 -8.71 1.79 19.35
N PRO A 97 -7.89 0.78 19.70
CA PRO A 97 -7.15 0.75 20.97
C PRO A 97 -6.34 2.02 21.18
N GLY A 98 -6.40 2.59 22.38
CA GLY A 98 -5.70 3.82 22.75
C GLY A 98 -6.32 5.12 22.24
N ASP A 99 -7.32 5.08 21.35
CA ASP A 99 -8.02 6.30 20.93
C ASP A 99 -9.01 6.75 22.02
N LEU A 100 -8.60 7.78 22.77
CA LEU A 100 -9.37 8.38 23.87
C LEU A 100 -10.71 8.98 23.41
N THR A 101 -10.89 9.25 22.11
CA THR A 101 -12.14 9.78 21.55
C THR A 101 -13.14 8.66 21.23
N ARG A 102 -12.66 7.43 20.99
CA ARG A 102 -13.45 6.25 20.57
C ARG A 102 -13.57 5.17 21.67
N GLY A 103 -13.45 5.60 22.92
CA GLY A 103 -13.59 4.76 24.13
C GLY A 103 -12.32 3.99 24.55
N GLY A 104 -11.19 4.18 23.87
CA GLY A 104 -9.90 3.59 24.19
C GLY A 104 -9.16 4.28 25.36
N THR A 105 -8.09 3.65 25.82
CA THR A 105 -7.22 4.08 26.92
C THR A 105 -5.75 3.74 26.65
N ALA A 106 -4.81 4.47 27.28
CA ALA A 106 -3.39 4.15 27.18
C ALA A 106 -3.00 2.75 27.74
N ALA A 107 -3.88 2.10 28.51
CA ALA A 107 -3.65 0.74 29.03
C ALA A 107 -4.01 -0.36 28.02
N ASP A 108 -4.74 -0.03 26.96
CA ASP A 108 -5.24 -1.00 25.96
C ASP A 108 -4.09 -1.78 25.31
N LYS A 109 -2.97 -1.12 25.06
CA LYS A 109 -1.76 -1.69 24.43
C LYS A 109 -1.27 -2.97 25.11
N VAL A 110 -1.22 -2.97 26.44
CA VAL A 110 -0.80 -4.15 27.22
C VAL A 110 -1.99 -5.10 27.45
N ASN A 111 -3.18 -4.55 27.67
CA ASN A 111 -4.38 -5.32 27.99
C ASN A 111 -4.90 -6.18 26.83
N LEU A 112 -4.92 -5.64 25.61
CA LEU A 112 -5.33 -6.34 24.40
C LEU A 112 -4.33 -7.43 24.00
N ALA A 113 -3.02 -7.16 24.11
CA ALA A 113 -1.99 -8.17 23.90
C ALA A 113 -2.15 -9.35 24.86
N ALA A 114 -2.32 -9.07 26.16
CA ALA A 114 -2.58 -10.10 27.16
C ALA A 114 -3.92 -10.84 26.92
N PHE A 115 -4.97 -10.15 26.45
CA PHE A 115 -6.24 -10.79 26.05
C PHE A 115 -6.04 -11.77 24.89
N CYS A 116 -5.25 -11.42 23.88
CA CYS A 116 -4.99 -12.32 22.75
C CYS A 116 -4.16 -13.54 23.17
N GLN A 117 -3.15 -13.34 24.03
CA GLN A 117 -2.35 -14.43 24.61
C GLN A 117 -3.21 -15.39 25.46
N GLU A 118 -4.00 -14.84 26.38
CA GLU A 118 -4.91 -15.60 27.25
C GLU A 118 -6.00 -16.32 26.44
N PHE A 119 -6.50 -15.72 25.34
CA PHE A 119 -7.48 -16.36 24.46
C PHE A 119 -6.90 -17.59 23.75
N LYS A 120 -5.70 -17.50 23.15
CA LYS A 120 -5.08 -18.68 22.51
C LYS A 120 -4.73 -19.77 23.52
N ALA A 121 -4.24 -19.38 24.71
CA ALA A 121 -3.95 -20.33 25.79
C ALA A 121 -5.20 -21.06 26.28
N GLU A 122 -6.31 -20.34 26.49
CA GLU A 122 -7.59 -20.91 26.90
C GLU A 122 -8.23 -21.78 25.79
N ALA A 123 -8.08 -21.40 24.51
CA ALA A 123 -8.52 -22.21 23.38
C ALA A 123 -7.81 -23.56 23.37
N VAL A 124 -6.47 -23.56 23.46
CA VAL A 124 -5.66 -24.78 23.57
C VAL A 124 -6.05 -25.61 24.80
N ARG A 125 -6.26 -24.98 25.96
CA ARG A 125 -6.70 -25.66 27.19
C ARG A 125 -8.08 -26.32 27.06
N ARG A 126 -8.98 -25.77 26.23
CA ARG A 126 -10.29 -26.35 25.87
C ARG A 126 -10.24 -27.34 24.70
N GLY A 127 -9.06 -27.64 24.14
CA GLY A 127 -8.92 -28.46 22.94
C GLY A 127 -9.48 -27.81 21.67
N LYS A 128 -9.71 -26.49 21.68
CA LYS A 128 -10.27 -25.71 20.58
C LYS A 128 -9.17 -25.18 19.67
N LYS A 129 -9.38 -25.28 18.36
CA LYS A 129 -8.50 -24.71 17.32
C LYS A 129 -9.01 -23.34 16.84
N TYR A 130 -9.51 -22.51 17.77
CA TYR A 130 -10.09 -21.23 17.39
C TYR A 130 -9.04 -20.29 16.78
N LEU A 131 -9.39 -19.75 15.61
CA LEU A 131 -8.70 -18.63 14.99
C LEU A 131 -8.99 -17.35 15.79
N LEU A 132 -7.99 -16.47 15.83
CA LEU A 132 -8.05 -15.17 16.47
C LEU A 132 -7.31 -14.19 15.56
N THR A 133 -8.07 -13.30 14.94
CA THR A 133 -7.56 -12.32 13.97
C THR A 133 -7.94 -10.91 14.43
N MET A 134 -7.43 -9.89 13.75
CA MET A 134 -7.71 -8.49 14.10
C MET A 134 -7.74 -7.61 12.87
N ALA A 135 -8.81 -6.85 12.69
CA ALA A 135 -8.86 -5.69 11.81
C ALA A 135 -8.22 -4.44 12.47
N THR A 136 -7.47 -3.65 11.71
CA THR A 136 -6.78 -2.45 12.24
C THR A 136 -6.46 -1.43 11.15
N GLY A 137 -6.68 -0.15 11.44
CA GLY A 137 -6.53 0.97 10.50
C GLY A 137 -5.10 1.22 10.04
N ALA A 138 -4.90 1.47 8.75
CA ALA A 138 -3.62 1.77 8.12
C ALA A 138 -3.07 3.19 8.40
N GLY A 139 -3.34 3.76 9.58
CA GLY A 139 -2.82 5.08 9.99
C GLY A 139 -2.50 5.15 11.49
N PRO A 140 -1.87 6.25 11.95
CA PRO A 140 -1.42 6.37 13.34
C PRO A 140 -2.48 6.14 14.42
N SER A 141 -3.74 6.49 14.15
CA SER A 141 -4.89 6.22 15.03
C SER A 141 -5.14 4.72 15.23
N GLY A 142 -4.95 3.91 14.19
CA GLY A 142 -5.18 2.46 14.21
C GLY A 142 -4.11 1.67 14.97
N TRP A 143 -2.85 2.08 14.89
CA TRP A 143 -1.73 1.33 15.48
C TRP A 143 -1.16 1.90 16.79
N GLN A 144 -1.46 3.14 17.18
CA GLN A 144 -0.88 3.78 18.38
C GLN A 144 -1.05 2.96 19.67
N GLY A 145 -2.24 2.37 19.87
CA GLY A 145 -2.56 1.55 21.03
C GLY A 145 -2.27 0.07 20.87
N LEU A 146 -1.50 -0.37 19.86
CA LEU A 146 -1.21 -1.79 19.61
C LEU A 146 0.18 -2.19 20.08
N ASP A 147 0.31 -3.32 20.76
CA ASP A 147 1.61 -3.96 21.02
C ASP A 147 1.93 -4.97 19.92
N LEU A 148 2.30 -4.47 18.74
CA LEU A 148 2.46 -5.25 17.51
C LEU A 148 3.39 -6.48 17.65
N PRO A 149 4.53 -6.45 18.38
CA PRO A 149 5.33 -7.65 18.60
C PRO A 149 4.59 -8.76 19.37
N SER A 150 3.77 -8.41 20.36
CA SER A 150 3.00 -9.37 21.15
C SER A 150 1.75 -9.86 20.41
N LEU A 151 1.07 -8.97 19.68
CA LEU A 151 -0.07 -9.31 18.84
C LEU A 151 0.35 -10.19 17.66
N GLY A 152 1.46 -9.88 16.99
CA GLY A 152 2.05 -10.67 15.91
C GLY A 152 2.50 -12.07 16.31
N GLN A 153 2.73 -12.32 17.61
CA GLN A 153 2.93 -13.67 18.16
C GLN A 153 1.59 -14.40 18.40
N SER A 154 0.54 -13.68 18.81
CA SER A 154 -0.68 -14.26 19.40
C SER A 154 -1.83 -14.44 18.42
N LEU A 155 -2.07 -13.44 17.55
CA LEU A 155 -3.06 -13.52 16.48
C LEU A 155 -2.60 -14.51 15.42
N ASP A 156 -3.50 -15.19 14.72
CA ASP A 156 -3.13 -16.05 13.58
C ASP A 156 -2.70 -15.17 12.38
N TRP A 157 -3.42 -14.07 12.12
CA TRP A 157 -3.02 -12.99 11.22
C TRP A 157 -3.71 -11.65 11.58
N ILE A 158 -3.24 -10.56 10.96
CA ILE A 158 -3.76 -9.20 11.09
C ILE A 158 -4.30 -8.74 9.73
N ASN A 159 -5.54 -8.28 9.69
CA ASN A 159 -6.18 -7.66 8.53
C ASN A 159 -5.92 -6.15 8.58
N ILE A 160 -4.95 -5.65 7.81
CA ILE A 160 -4.67 -4.20 7.79
C ILE A 160 -5.66 -3.52 6.86
N MET A 161 -6.51 -2.66 7.42
CA MET A 161 -7.50 -1.86 6.71
C MET A 161 -6.80 -0.75 5.92
N THR A 162 -6.32 -1.12 4.74
CA THR A 162 -5.43 -0.34 3.84
C THR A 162 -6.23 0.53 2.86
N TYR A 163 -7.34 1.06 3.38
CA TYR A 163 -8.32 1.92 2.77
C TYR A 163 -8.68 3.05 3.75
N ASP A 164 -9.52 3.99 3.33
CA ASP A 164 -9.94 5.18 4.12
C ASP A 164 -8.79 6.04 4.66
N LEU A 165 -7.68 6.07 3.90
CA LEU A 165 -6.53 6.93 4.15
C LEU A 165 -6.84 8.41 3.83
N ASN A 166 -7.78 8.66 2.92
CA ASN A 166 -8.40 9.97 2.64
C ASN A 166 -9.89 9.80 2.34
N GLY A 167 -10.70 10.80 2.63
CA GLY A 167 -12.14 10.81 2.38
C GLY A 167 -12.76 12.21 2.55
N ALA A 168 -14.08 12.29 2.65
CA ALA A 168 -14.83 13.56 2.71
C ALA A 168 -14.47 14.47 3.91
N TRP A 169 -13.73 13.96 4.89
CA TRP A 169 -13.12 14.71 5.99
C TRP A 169 -11.91 15.56 5.56
N ASN A 170 -11.30 15.29 4.40
CA ASN A 170 -10.26 16.10 3.79
C ASN A 170 -10.85 17.22 2.91
N GLN A 171 -10.34 18.44 3.02
CA GLN A 171 -10.76 19.59 2.20
C GLN A 171 -10.20 19.60 0.76
N ALA A 172 -9.57 18.51 0.33
CA ALA A 172 -9.01 18.31 -1.00
C ALA A 172 -9.13 16.84 -1.40
N VAL A 173 -9.32 16.59 -2.70
CA VAL A 173 -9.54 15.24 -3.23
C VAL A 173 -8.23 14.44 -3.33
N ASN A 174 -8.24 13.20 -2.84
CA ASN A 174 -7.12 12.25 -2.93
C ASN A 174 -7.64 10.81 -2.94
N PHE A 175 -6.80 9.81 -3.20
CA PHE A 175 -7.20 8.41 -3.13
C PHE A 175 -7.43 7.97 -1.67
N HIS A 176 -8.40 7.08 -1.43
CA HIS A 176 -8.57 6.44 -0.11
C HIS A 176 -7.68 5.19 0.08
N THR A 177 -7.14 4.63 -1.00
CA THR A 177 -6.27 3.43 -1.04
C THR A 177 -4.89 3.65 -1.72
N PRO A 178 -4.19 4.81 -1.56
CA PRO A 178 -2.94 5.06 -2.27
C PRO A 178 -1.83 4.10 -1.80
N TRP A 179 -1.17 3.43 -2.74
CA TRP A 179 0.03 2.63 -2.46
C TRP A 179 1.19 3.50 -1.96
N VAL A 180 1.36 4.66 -2.59
CA VAL A 180 2.15 5.81 -2.11
C VAL A 180 1.30 7.06 -2.35
N ASP A 181 1.25 7.98 -1.39
CA ASP A 181 0.44 9.20 -1.49
C ASP A 181 0.99 10.14 -2.60
N PRO A 182 0.24 10.40 -3.69
CA PRO A 182 0.71 11.21 -4.81
C PRO A 182 0.86 12.70 -4.46
N LEU A 183 0.21 13.17 -3.39
CA LEU A 183 0.30 14.56 -2.93
C LEU A 183 1.47 14.77 -1.95
N GLY A 184 2.10 13.69 -1.49
CA GLY A 184 3.16 13.68 -0.50
C GLY A 184 2.62 13.66 0.93
N GLY A 185 2.72 12.50 1.57
CA GLY A 185 2.23 12.28 2.93
C GLY A 185 2.84 11.03 3.57
N SER A 186 2.15 10.49 4.56
CA SER A 186 2.43 9.17 5.16
C SER A 186 1.16 8.35 5.44
N LEU A 187 0.01 8.80 4.91
CA LEU A 187 -1.24 8.04 4.89
C LEU A 187 -1.32 7.29 3.56
N ASP A 188 -0.43 6.31 3.40
CA ASP A 188 -0.41 5.38 2.29
C ASP A 188 -0.11 3.95 2.74
N ILE A 189 -0.48 2.99 1.88
CA ILE A 189 -0.35 1.56 2.16
C ILE A 189 1.11 1.18 2.43
N LYS A 190 2.08 1.79 1.74
CA LYS A 190 3.49 1.47 1.96
C LYS A 190 3.97 1.89 3.35
N ASN A 191 3.64 3.10 3.81
CA ASN A 191 3.98 3.57 5.16
C ASN A 191 3.30 2.72 6.24
N ALA A 192 2.06 2.27 6.01
CA ALA A 192 1.38 1.34 6.90
C ALA A 192 2.10 -0.01 6.96
N LEU A 193 2.36 -0.66 5.82
CA LEU A 193 3.07 -1.95 5.76
C LEU A 193 4.48 -1.85 6.37
N ASP A 194 5.24 -0.79 6.07
CA ASP A 194 6.53 -0.51 6.71
C ASP A 194 6.38 -0.41 8.24
N HIS A 195 5.31 0.20 8.75
CA HIS A 195 5.05 0.26 10.19
C HIS A 195 4.82 -1.12 10.81
N TYR A 196 3.89 -1.93 10.27
CA TYR A 196 3.61 -3.26 10.84
C TYR A 196 4.81 -4.22 10.72
N MET A 197 5.49 -4.24 9.57
CA MET A 197 6.61 -5.16 9.32
C MET A 197 7.90 -4.74 10.03
N ILE A 198 8.30 -3.46 9.95
CA ILE A 198 9.64 -3.01 10.37
C ILE A 198 9.61 -2.48 11.81
N ALA A 199 8.66 -1.60 12.15
CA ALA A 199 8.55 -1.04 13.50
C ALA A 199 7.81 -1.99 14.46
N GLY A 200 6.75 -2.62 13.98
CA GLY A 200 5.95 -3.60 14.71
C GLY A 200 6.55 -5.01 14.76
N GLN A 201 7.54 -5.30 13.92
CA GLN A 201 8.21 -6.61 13.80
C GLN A 201 7.23 -7.78 13.54
N VAL A 202 6.08 -7.52 12.93
CA VAL A 202 5.13 -8.57 12.54
C VAL A 202 5.62 -9.23 11.25
N PRO A 203 5.76 -10.58 11.19
CA PRO A 203 6.15 -11.26 9.96
C PRO A 203 5.19 -10.94 8.80
N PRO A 204 5.68 -10.65 7.58
CA PRO A 204 4.83 -10.36 6.42
C PRO A 204 3.76 -11.43 6.18
N SER A 205 4.12 -12.71 6.38
CA SER A 205 3.22 -13.87 6.28
C SER A 205 2.09 -13.93 7.31
N LYS A 206 1.99 -12.96 8.23
CA LYS A 206 0.89 -12.79 9.19
C LYS A 206 0.12 -11.47 8.98
N LEU A 207 0.37 -10.76 7.88
CA LEU A 207 -0.30 -9.52 7.51
C LEU A 207 -1.10 -9.73 6.22
N ASN A 208 -2.36 -9.32 6.23
CA ASN A 208 -3.23 -9.33 5.06
C ASN A 208 -3.44 -7.90 4.54
N LEU A 209 -3.36 -7.72 3.23
CA LEU A 209 -3.67 -6.44 2.58
C LEU A 209 -5.20 -6.30 2.41
N GLY A 210 -5.79 -5.25 2.99
CA GLY A 210 -7.18 -4.86 2.80
C GLY A 210 -7.43 -4.16 1.47
N ILE A 211 -8.36 -4.69 0.68
CA ILE A 211 -8.83 -4.16 -0.58
C ILE A 211 -10.22 -3.54 -0.37
N GLY A 212 -10.40 -2.28 -0.76
CA GLY A 212 -11.73 -1.65 -0.76
C GLY A 212 -12.50 -1.97 -2.05
N ALA A 213 -13.64 -2.63 -1.94
CA ALA A 213 -14.61 -2.83 -3.03
C ALA A 213 -15.56 -1.61 -3.19
N TYR A 214 -15.04 -0.41 -2.94
CA TYR A 214 -15.78 0.85 -2.89
C TYR A 214 -14.84 2.02 -3.21
N GLY A 215 -15.38 3.24 -3.21
CA GLY A 215 -14.61 4.48 -3.24
C GLY A 215 -15.10 5.48 -2.20
N ARG A 216 -14.24 6.43 -1.83
CA ARG A 216 -14.65 7.64 -1.11
C ARG A 216 -14.93 8.76 -2.11
N SER A 217 -15.96 9.56 -1.84
CA SER A 217 -16.48 10.56 -2.79
C SER A 217 -16.57 11.97 -2.19
N TRP A 218 -16.39 12.97 -3.06
CA TRP A 218 -16.38 14.39 -2.72
C TRP A 218 -17.25 15.19 -3.70
N THR A 219 -17.75 16.33 -3.24
CA THR A 219 -18.22 17.41 -4.13
C THR A 219 -17.12 18.47 -4.28
N LEU A 220 -16.63 18.63 -5.51
CA LEU A 220 -15.60 19.61 -5.88
C LEU A 220 -16.09 21.04 -5.61
N ALA A 221 -15.20 21.88 -5.06
CA ALA A 221 -15.43 23.31 -4.86
C ALA A 221 -15.61 24.06 -6.19
N ASP A 222 -14.96 23.57 -7.24
CA ASP A 222 -15.03 24.06 -8.60
C ASP A 222 -14.97 22.85 -9.54
N LYS A 223 -16.07 22.58 -10.25
CA LYS A 223 -16.19 21.44 -11.18
C LYS A 223 -15.21 21.47 -12.36
N THR A 224 -14.50 22.57 -12.57
CA THR A 224 -13.42 22.67 -13.58
C THR A 224 -12.05 22.26 -13.04
N LYS A 225 -11.90 22.16 -11.71
CA LYS A 225 -10.66 21.76 -11.03
C LYS A 225 -10.80 20.31 -10.55
N THR A 226 -10.35 19.39 -11.40
CA THR A 226 -10.61 17.95 -11.27
C THR A 226 -9.38 17.10 -10.91
N ALA A 227 -8.19 17.73 -10.85
CA ALA A 227 -6.94 17.07 -10.52
C ALA A 227 -6.87 16.66 -9.03
N LEU A 228 -6.00 15.70 -8.70
CA LEU A 228 -5.64 15.38 -7.32
C LEU A 228 -5.22 16.65 -6.56
N GLY A 229 -5.62 16.78 -5.30
CA GLY A 229 -5.40 17.98 -4.49
C GLY A 229 -6.33 19.16 -4.80
N SER A 230 -7.27 19.03 -5.75
CA SER A 230 -8.30 20.05 -5.97
C SER A 230 -9.23 20.17 -4.75
N ALA A 231 -9.61 21.41 -4.42
CA ALA A 231 -10.42 21.68 -3.24
C ALA A 231 -11.83 21.06 -3.33
N ALA A 232 -12.30 20.52 -2.21
CA ALA A 232 -13.63 19.97 -2.04
C ALA A 232 -14.14 20.31 -0.63
N TYR A 233 -15.45 20.59 -0.49
CA TYR A 233 -16.01 21.16 0.75
C TYR A 233 -17.13 20.32 1.38
N SER A 234 -17.51 19.21 0.75
CA SER A 234 -18.48 18.25 1.27
C SER A 234 -18.25 16.87 0.66
N PRO A 235 -18.80 15.80 1.28
CA PRO A 235 -18.94 14.50 0.62
C PRO A 235 -19.60 14.60 -0.76
N GLY A 236 -19.39 13.57 -1.58
CA GLY A 236 -20.24 13.32 -2.75
C GLY A 236 -21.66 12.98 -2.31
N SER A 237 -22.63 13.14 -3.22
CA SER A 237 -23.99 12.63 -3.01
C SER A 237 -23.96 11.13 -2.69
N ALA A 238 -24.88 10.69 -1.83
CA ALA A 238 -25.03 9.29 -1.48
C ALA A 238 -25.26 8.39 -2.71
N GLY A 239 -24.70 7.18 -2.69
CA GLY A 239 -25.01 6.15 -3.67
C GLY A 239 -26.48 5.74 -3.61
N SER A 240 -27.03 5.32 -4.76
CA SER A 240 -28.43 4.92 -4.92
C SER A 240 -28.82 3.69 -4.10
N CYS A 241 -27.84 2.87 -3.72
CA CYS A 241 -28.00 1.66 -2.93
C CYS A 241 -27.22 1.73 -1.62
N THR A 242 -26.01 2.31 -1.62
CA THR A 242 -25.20 2.43 -0.39
C THR A 242 -25.74 3.48 0.59
N GLY A 243 -26.45 4.52 0.13
CA GLY A 243 -27.16 5.47 0.98
C GLY A 243 -26.29 6.45 1.80
N GLU A 244 -24.98 6.21 1.95
CA GLU A 244 -24.04 7.07 2.67
C GLU A 244 -23.42 8.14 1.75
N ALA A 245 -23.53 9.42 2.15
CA ALA A 245 -22.88 10.52 1.45
C ALA A 245 -21.37 10.51 1.70
N GLY A 246 -20.57 10.42 0.63
CA GLY A 246 -19.11 10.28 0.71
C GLY A 246 -18.61 8.84 0.56
N TYR A 247 -19.51 7.89 0.40
CA TYR A 247 -19.25 6.47 0.10
C TYR A 247 -19.93 6.09 -1.21
N ILE A 248 -19.41 5.08 -1.91
CA ILE A 248 -20.01 4.55 -3.15
C ILE A 248 -19.43 3.16 -3.45
N GLY A 249 -20.29 2.16 -3.66
CA GLY A 249 -19.87 0.76 -3.92
C GLY A 249 -19.26 0.55 -5.30
N TRP A 250 -18.49 -0.50 -5.51
CA TRP A 250 -17.90 -0.81 -6.83
C TRP A 250 -18.97 -1.01 -7.91
N PHE A 251 -20.10 -1.65 -7.59
CA PHE A 251 -21.24 -1.77 -8.52
C PHE A 251 -21.83 -0.40 -8.92
N GLU A 252 -21.86 0.58 -8.03
CA GLU A 252 -22.33 1.95 -8.30
C GLU A 252 -21.29 2.74 -9.12
N ILE A 253 -20.00 2.57 -8.82
CA ILE A 253 -18.88 3.10 -9.61
C ILE A 253 -18.95 2.59 -11.06
N LYS A 254 -19.19 1.30 -11.29
CA LYS A 254 -19.40 0.75 -12.64
C LYS A 254 -20.55 1.45 -13.37
N GLN A 255 -21.63 1.80 -12.67
CA GLN A 255 -22.75 2.52 -13.27
C GLN A 255 -22.41 3.98 -13.60
N LEU A 256 -21.56 4.66 -12.81
CA LEU A 256 -21.01 5.98 -13.18
C LEU A 256 -20.11 5.90 -14.43
N ILE A 257 -19.23 4.90 -14.50
CA ILE A 257 -18.35 4.66 -15.67
C ILE A 257 -19.19 4.39 -16.92
N LYS A 258 -20.20 3.51 -16.81
CA LYS A 258 -21.17 3.19 -17.88
C LYS A 258 -21.99 4.41 -18.32
N ASN A 259 -22.23 5.37 -17.43
CA ASN A 259 -22.87 6.65 -17.73
C ASN A 259 -21.89 7.71 -18.31
N GLY A 260 -20.64 7.35 -18.62
CA GLY A 260 -19.68 8.22 -19.29
C GLY A 260 -18.78 9.05 -18.35
N ALA A 261 -18.70 8.72 -17.05
CA ALA A 261 -17.75 9.36 -16.15
C ALA A 261 -16.29 9.08 -16.60
N LYS A 262 -15.48 10.13 -16.75
CA LYS A 262 -14.07 9.99 -17.14
C LYS A 262 -13.27 9.41 -15.99
N VAL A 263 -12.57 8.30 -16.24
CA VAL A 263 -11.67 7.63 -15.29
C VAL A 263 -10.22 8.00 -15.57
N THR A 264 -9.41 8.14 -14.52
CA THR A 264 -7.96 8.36 -14.56
C THR A 264 -7.28 7.38 -13.60
N ILE A 265 -6.26 6.65 -14.07
CA ILE A 265 -5.41 5.78 -13.24
C ILE A 265 -4.15 6.57 -12.82
N HIS A 266 -3.59 6.26 -11.64
CA HIS A 266 -2.33 6.83 -11.18
C HIS A 266 -1.36 5.74 -10.69
N ASP A 267 -0.42 5.33 -11.55
CA ASP A 267 0.45 4.16 -11.37
C ASP A 267 1.22 4.09 -10.03
N GLY A 268 1.75 5.23 -9.57
CA GLY A 268 2.48 5.31 -8.29
C GLY A 268 1.59 5.08 -7.06
N ALA A 269 0.33 5.47 -7.15
CA ALA A 269 -0.68 5.28 -6.11
C ALA A 269 -1.42 3.95 -6.27
N LYS A 270 -1.28 3.27 -7.41
CA LYS A 270 -2.01 2.03 -7.75
C LYS A 270 -3.50 2.15 -7.43
N ALA A 271 -4.10 3.26 -7.86
CA ALA A 271 -5.49 3.62 -7.59
C ALA A 271 -6.07 4.40 -8.78
N ALA A 272 -7.39 4.53 -8.82
CA ALA A 272 -8.12 5.26 -9.86
C ALA A 272 -8.98 6.37 -9.26
N TYR A 273 -9.30 7.37 -10.07
CA TYR A 273 -10.36 8.32 -9.74
C TYR A 273 -11.25 8.57 -10.95
N LEU A 274 -12.49 8.98 -10.71
CA LEU A 274 -13.40 9.42 -11.74
C LEU A 274 -14.06 10.75 -11.40
N VAL A 275 -14.56 11.43 -12.42
CA VAL A 275 -15.32 12.67 -12.26
C VAL A 275 -16.63 12.59 -13.05
N SER A 276 -17.73 12.94 -12.38
CA SER A 276 -19.06 13.06 -12.97
C SER A 276 -19.71 14.35 -12.48
N GLY A 277 -19.84 15.35 -13.35
CA GLY A 277 -20.31 16.69 -12.97
C GLY A 277 -19.38 17.36 -11.96
N SER A 278 -19.86 17.57 -10.73
CA SER A 278 -19.06 18.06 -9.59
C SER A 278 -18.62 16.94 -8.63
N THR A 279 -19.05 15.71 -8.84
CA THR A 279 -18.67 14.56 -8.00
C THR A 279 -17.32 14.02 -8.44
N TRP A 280 -16.40 13.89 -7.48
CA TRP A 280 -15.10 13.26 -7.65
C TRP A 280 -15.07 12.01 -6.75
N VAL A 281 -14.63 10.86 -7.28
CA VAL A 281 -14.57 9.60 -6.54
C VAL A 281 -13.15 9.04 -6.66
N GLY A 282 -12.51 8.73 -5.53
CA GLY A 282 -11.24 8.00 -5.47
C GLY A 282 -11.50 6.55 -5.05
N PHE A 283 -11.06 5.59 -5.85
CA PHE A 283 -11.45 4.19 -5.77
C PHE A 283 -10.40 3.25 -6.38
N ASP A 284 -10.72 1.95 -6.45
CA ASP A 284 -9.90 0.93 -7.09
C ASP A 284 -10.59 0.27 -8.29
N LEU A 285 -9.84 0.11 -9.39
CA LEU A 285 -10.23 -0.70 -10.55
C LEU A 285 -9.67 -2.13 -10.41
N PRO A 286 -10.25 -3.14 -11.09
CA PRO A 286 -9.66 -4.47 -11.20
C PRO A 286 -8.17 -4.49 -11.59
N GLN A 287 -7.75 -3.59 -12.48
CA GLN A 287 -6.35 -3.42 -12.87
C GLN A 287 -5.47 -2.89 -11.72
N THR A 288 -5.97 -1.94 -10.92
CA THR A 288 -5.19 -1.34 -9.82
C THR A 288 -5.14 -2.24 -8.58
N ILE A 289 -6.22 -3.00 -8.33
CA ILE A 289 -6.26 -4.10 -7.37
C ILE A 289 -5.22 -5.16 -7.76
N TYR A 290 -5.15 -5.58 -9.03
CA TYR A 290 -4.13 -6.52 -9.49
C TYR A 290 -2.70 -5.98 -9.28
N MET A 291 -2.44 -4.69 -9.55
CA MET A 291 -1.15 -4.07 -9.23
C MET A 291 -0.81 -4.09 -7.72
N LYS A 292 -1.82 -3.97 -6.84
CA LYS A 292 -1.67 -4.08 -5.38
C LYS A 292 -1.42 -5.52 -4.93
N ILE A 293 -2.10 -6.50 -5.52
CA ILE A 293 -1.90 -7.93 -5.26
C ILE A 293 -0.48 -8.36 -5.64
N LEU A 294 0.02 -7.96 -6.82
CA LEU A 294 1.41 -8.26 -7.20
C LEU A 294 2.43 -7.64 -6.23
N ALA A 295 2.18 -6.43 -5.73
CA ALA A 295 3.05 -5.78 -4.75
C ALA A 295 2.98 -6.45 -3.36
N ALA A 296 1.80 -6.88 -2.91
CA ALA A 296 1.63 -7.68 -1.69
C ALA A 296 2.41 -9.01 -1.77
N ARG A 297 2.33 -9.70 -2.91
CA ARG A 297 3.09 -10.93 -3.17
C ARG A 297 4.61 -10.69 -3.16
N GLN A 298 5.08 -9.59 -3.74
CA GLN A 298 6.50 -9.22 -3.73
C GLN A 298 7.03 -8.94 -2.31
N LEU A 299 6.17 -8.45 -1.42
CA LEU A 299 6.49 -8.25 0.01
C LEU A 299 6.33 -9.53 0.86
N GLY A 300 5.81 -10.63 0.30
CA GLY A 300 5.56 -11.87 1.03
C GLY A 300 4.42 -11.77 2.05
N LEU A 301 3.41 -10.92 1.79
CA LEU A 301 2.23 -10.81 2.65
C LEU A 301 1.46 -12.13 2.73
N GLY A 302 0.90 -12.43 3.89
CA GLY A 302 0.22 -13.70 4.18
C GLY A 302 -1.15 -13.85 3.50
N GLY A 303 -1.80 -12.73 3.18
CA GLY A 303 -3.17 -12.76 2.67
C GLY A 303 -3.64 -11.48 2.00
N LEU A 304 -4.85 -11.58 1.48
CA LEU A 304 -5.70 -10.46 1.10
C LEU A 304 -6.97 -10.49 1.96
N MET A 305 -7.52 -9.32 2.26
CA MET A 305 -8.83 -9.13 2.86
C MET A 305 -9.61 -8.17 1.94
N VAL A 306 -10.94 -8.29 1.86
CA VAL A 306 -11.77 -7.37 1.08
C VAL A 306 -12.89 -6.79 1.94
N TRP A 307 -13.06 -5.47 1.87
CA TRP A 307 -14.22 -4.76 2.42
C TRP A 307 -15.03 -4.15 1.28
N ALA A 308 -16.21 -4.66 0.94
CA ALA A 308 -16.87 -5.86 1.42
C ALA A 308 -17.50 -6.63 0.25
N ALA A 309 -17.91 -7.88 0.47
CA ALA A 309 -18.39 -8.76 -0.60
C ALA A 309 -19.69 -8.25 -1.26
N ASP A 310 -20.56 -7.62 -0.48
CA ASP A 310 -21.80 -6.96 -0.88
C ASP A 310 -21.59 -5.66 -1.69
N LEU A 311 -20.37 -5.12 -1.70
CA LEU A 311 -20.01 -3.91 -2.45
C LEU A 311 -19.39 -4.20 -3.82
N ASP A 312 -19.04 -5.47 -4.09
CA ASP A 312 -18.65 -5.96 -5.42
C ASP A 312 -19.85 -5.97 -6.39
N ASP A 313 -19.63 -6.34 -7.64
CA ASP A 313 -20.71 -6.55 -8.62
C ASP A 313 -21.13 -8.02 -8.74
N SER A 314 -22.29 -8.25 -9.38
CA SER A 314 -22.91 -9.57 -9.56
C SER A 314 -22.15 -10.53 -10.49
N SER A 315 -20.88 -10.25 -10.78
CA SER A 315 -19.93 -11.17 -11.44
C SER A 315 -18.76 -11.52 -10.53
N ASP A 316 -18.84 -11.19 -9.23
CA ASP A 316 -17.78 -11.37 -8.23
C ASP A 316 -16.44 -10.75 -8.70
N THR A 317 -16.50 -9.57 -9.33
CA THR A 317 -15.39 -8.99 -10.10
C THR A 317 -14.14 -8.75 -9.27
N ILE A 318 -14.27 -8.26 -8.03
CA ILE A 318 -13.15 -8.02 -7.11
C ILE A 318 -12.82 -9.30 -6.33
N LEU A 319 -13.83 -10.05 -5.89
CA LEU A 319 -13.66 -11.33 -5.20
C LEU A 319 -12.87 -12.37 -6.02
N ASN A 320 -13.10 -12.43 -7.34
CA ASN A 320 -12.35 -13.29 -8.24
C ASN A 320 -10.86 -12.89 -8.36
N LEU A 321 -10.52 -11.61 -8.16
CA LEU A 321 -9.12 -11.16 -8.22
C LEU A 321 -8.29 -11.68 -7.04
N LEU A 322 -8.91 -11.98 -5.90
CA LEU A 322 -8.20 -12.47 -4.71
C LEU A 322 -7.48 -13.81 -4.98
N ARG A 323 -7.96 -14.60 -5.96
CA ARG A 323 -7.31 -15.83 -6.43
C ARG A 323 -5.89 -15.61 -6.97
N TYR A 324 -5.60 -14.40 -7.47
CA TYR A 324 -4.26 -14.03 -7.93
C TYR A 324 -3.23 -13.88 -6.80
N GLN A 325 -3.59 -14.13 -5.53
CA GLN A 325 -2.63 -14.26 -4.43
C GLN A 325 -1.69 -15.46 -4.60
N GLU A 326 -2.17 -16.61 -5.10
CA GLU A 326 -1.39 -17.86 -5.18
C GLU A 326 -0.79 -18.09 -6.59
N ASP A 327 -1.62 -18.18 -7.63
CA ASP A 327 -1.18 -18.18 -9.05
C ASP A 327 -1.34 -16.78 -9.64
N PRO A 328 -0.27 -16.09 -10.07
CA PRO A 328 -0.40 -14.74 -10.61
C PRO A 328 -0.99 -14.73 -12.03
N GLY A 329 -0.85 -15.83 -12.78
CA GLY A 329 -1.24 -15.96 -14.18
C GLY A 329 -0.79 -14.78 -15.08
N PRO A 330 -1.45 -14.62 -16.24
CA PRO A 330 -1.68 -13.31 -16.83
C PRO A 330 -2.94 -12.69 -16.20
N TYR A 331 -2.95 -11.37 -15.99
CA TYR A 331 -4.20 -10.65 -15.70
C TYR A 331 -5.21 -10.89 -16.83
N ARG A 332 -6.37 -11.45 -16.47
CA ARG A 332 -7.54 -11.54 -17.35
C ARG A 332 -8.54 -10.48 -16.92
N ASP A 333 -9.05 -9.72 -17.88
CA ASP A 333 -10.13 -8.77 -17.60
C ASP A 333 -11.37 -9.54 -17.12
N PRO A 334 -11.90 -9.30 -15.91
CA PRO A 334 -13.05 -10.04 -15.38
C PRO A 334 -14.35 -9.84 -16.17
N ASN A 335 -14.41 -8.84 -17.07
CA ASN A 335 -15.52 -8.66 -17.99
C ASN A 335 -15.39 -9.53 -19.26
N THR A 336 -14.27 -10.25 -19.46
CA THR A 336 -14.18 -11.30 -20.49
C THR A 336 -14.80 -12.60 -19.96
N PRO A 337 -15.71 -13.27 -20.70
CA PRO A 337 -16.33 -14.50 -20.23
C PRO A 337 -15.30 -15.57 -19.91
N SER A 338 -15.19 -15.97 -18.63
CA SER A 338 -14.43 -17.15 -18.28
C SER A 338 -15.03 -18.36 -19.00
N PRO A 339 -14.21 -19.26 -19.58
CA PRO A 339 -14.72 -20.59 -19.91
C PRO A 339 -15.31 -21.22 -18.65
N SER A 340 -16.45 -21.90 -18.80
CA SER A 340 -17.15 -22.54 -17.68
C SER A 340 -16.19 -23.49 -16.95
N PRO A 341 -16.23 -23.55 -15.60
CA PRO A 341 -15.43 -24.53 -14.88
C PRO A 341 -15.80 -25.94 -15.37
N PRO A 342 -14.81 -26.85 -15.55
CA PRO A 342 -15.12 -28.22 -15.93
C PRO A 342 -16.05 -28.84 -14.87
N PRO A 343 -17.05 -29.64 -15.28
CA PRO A 343 -18.04 -30.16 -14.35
C PRO A 343 -17.35 -30.98 -13.25
N SER A 344 -17.65 -30.63 -11.99
CA SER A 344 -17.07 -31.32 -10.83
C SER A 344 -17.36 -32.82 -10.94
N PRO A 345 -16.34 -33.70 -10.81
CA PRO A 345 -16.50 -35.12 -11.08
C PRO A 345 -17.52 -35.73 -10.12
N SER A 346 -18.60 -36.27 -10.68
CA SER A 346 -19.68 -36.88 -9.90
C SER A 346 -19.13 -37.98 -8.99
N PRO A 347 -19.59 -38.09 -7.73
CA PRO A 347 -19.05 -39.07 -6.79
C PRO A 347 -19.26 -40.49 -7.33
N LYS A 348 -18.14 -41.17 -7.62
CA LYS A 348 -18.18 -42.58 -8.02
C LYS A 348 -18.79 -43.42 -6.89
N PRO A 349 -19.76 -44.30 -7.18
CA PRO A 349 -20.26 -45.26 -6.20
C PRO A 349 -19.10 -46.09 -5.61
N LEU A 350 -19.08 -46.24 -4.29
CA LEU A 350 -18.13 -47.10 -3.60
C LEU A 350 -18.42 -48.57 -3.96
N PRO A 351 -17.42 -49.38 -4.36
CA PRO A 351 -17.63 -50.81 -4.59
C PRO A 351 -17.97 -51.53 -3.27
N PRO A 352 -18.78 -52.61 -3.28
CA PRO A 352 -19.12 -53.36 -2.07
C PRO A 352 -17.89 -53.98 -1.40
N ALA A 353 -17.87 -53.97 -0.07
CA ALA A 353 -16.78 -54.57 0.71
C ALA A 353 -16.82 -56.11 0.66
N THR A 354 -15.72 -56.73 0.22
CA THR A 354 -15.53 -58.19 0.25
C THR A 354 -14.97 -58.68 1.58
N PRO A 355 -15.27 -59.93 2.03
CA PRO A 355 -14.81 -60.46 3.30
C PRO A 355 -13.29 -60.69 3.39
N PRO A 356 -12.69 -60.70 4.60
CA PRO A 356 -11.27 -60.94 4.79
C PRO A 356 -10.87 -62.41 4.55
N SER A 357 -9.64 -62.62 4.06
CA SER A 357 -9.03 -63.95 3.86
C SER A 357 -7.95 -64.26 4.92
N PRO A 358 -7.57 -65.54 5.12
CA PRO A 358 -6.63 -65.94 6.18
C PRO A 358 -5.19 -65.45 5.96
N PRO A 359 -4.37 -65.35 7.03
CA PRO A 359 -2.98 -64.87 6.95
C PRO A 359 -2.02 -65.89 6.32
N SER A 360 -1.04 -65.38 5.57
CA SER A 360 0.10 -66.10 5.00
C SER A 360 1.41 -65.58 5.62
N PRO A 361 2.50 -66.38 5.73
CA PRO A 361 3.62 -66.04 6.63
C PRO A 361 4.50 -64.87 6.16
N SER A 362 5.07 -64.16 7.12
CA SER A 362 5.79 -62.90 6.93
C SER A 362 7.18 -63.03 6.28
N PRO A 363 7.57 -62.09 5.40
CA PRO A 363 8.96 -61.94 4.95
C PRO A 363 9.87 -61.32 6.05
N PRO A 364 11.21 -61.41 5.90
CA PRO A 364 12.18 -60.85 6.85
C PRO A 364 12.13 -59.31 6.96
N PRO A 365 12.62 -58.73 8.08
CA PRO A 365 12.38 -57.32 8.41
C PRO A 365 13.13 -56.33 7.51
N SER A 366 12.43 -55.26 7.13
CA SER A 366 13.00 -54.10 6.42
C SER A 366 13.48 -53.02 7.40
N PRO A 367 14.50 -52.21 7.04
CA PRO A 367 15.00 -51.12 7.88
C PRO A 367 13.99 -49.95 8.05
N PRO A 368 14.14 -49.10 9.08
CA PRO A 368 13.13 -48.12 9.48
C PRO A 368 13.06 -46.88 8.57
N PRO A 369 11.85 -46.31 8.32
CA PRO A 369 11.68 -45.09 7.54
C PRO A 369 11.69 -43.81 8.40
N SER A 370 12.37 -42.76 7.94
CA SER A 370 12.31 -41.37 8.44
C SER A 370 13.15 -40.44 7.53
N PRO A 371 12.87 -39.12 7.45
CA PRO A 371 11.57 -38.46 7.27
C PRO A 371 11.53 -37.63 5.95
N LEU A 372 10.38 -37.03 5.60
CA LEU A 372 10.23 -36.03 4.51
C LEU A 372 9.87 -34.66 5.13
N PRO A 373 10.49 -33.54 4.72
CA PRO A 373 9.95 -32.69 3.64
C PRO A 373 11.04 -31.87 2.88
N PRO A 374 10.73 -30.81 2.09
CA PRO A 374 9.65 -30.59 1.12
C PRO A 374 10.20 -30.41 -0.34
N PRO A 375 9.35 -30.38 -1.39
CA PRO A 375 9.79 -30.03 -2.74
C PRO A 375 9.97 -28.51 -2.93
N SER A 376 11.14 -28.08 -3.41
CA SER A 376 11.38 -26.69 -3.84
C SER A 376 11.00 -26.48 -5.31
N ILE A 377 10.08 -25.54 -5.57
CA ILE A 377 9.80 -25.08 -6.94
C ILE A 377 10.80 -23.98 -7.31
N VAL A 378 11.39 -24.06 -8.51
CA VAL A 378 12.25 -23.05 -9.11
C VAL A 378 11.84 -22.83 -10.57
N SER A 379 12.02 -21.62 -11.08
CA SER A 379 11.63 -21.15 -12.41
C SER A 379 12.11 -22.02 -13.59
N PRO A 380 11.44 -21.96 -14.76
CA PRO A 380 11.93 -22.61 -15.97
C PRO A 380 13.30 -22.07 -16.40
N CYS A 381 14.15 -22.98 -16.90
CA CYS A 381 15.54 -22.73 -17.22
C CYS A 381 15.75 -21.81 -18.44
N GLN A 382 16.84 -21.05 -18.41
CA GLN A 382 17.37 -20.35 -19.60
C GLN A 382 17.92 -21.35 -20.62
N GLN A 383 17.91 -20.97 -21.90
CA GLN A 383 18.21 -21.85 -23.02
C GLN A 383 19.70 -22.27 -23.04
N GLY A 384 19.97 -23.58 -23.02
CA GLY A 384 21.32 -24.17 -23.10
C GLY A 384 21.84 -24.85 -21.83
N ASP A 385 21.23 -24.63 -20.66
CA ASP A 385 21.62 -25.34 -19.43
C ASP A 385 20.96 -26.72 -19.34
N ALA A 386 21.71 -27.76 -19.72
CA ALA A 386 21.29 -29.15 -19.67
C ALA A 386 21.06 -29.69 -18.24
N VAL A 387 21.78 -29.17 -17.24
CA VAL A 387 21.66 -29.61 -15.84
C VAL A 387 20.39 -29.01 -15.23
N CYS A 388 20.16 -27.72 -15.45
CA CYS A 388 18.89 -27.10 -15.11
C CYS A 388 17.74 -27.81 -15.85
N PHE A 389 17.86 -28.08 -17.16
CA PHE A 389 16.81 -28.75 -17.93
C PHE A 389 16.40 -30.12 -17.36
N CYS A 390 17.35 -31.00 -17.03
CA CYS A 390 17.04 -32.29 -16.42
C CYS A 390 16.42 -32.16 -15.03
N ASN A 391 16.86 -31.18 -14.23
CA ASN A 391 16.24 -30.90 -12.92
C ASN A 391 14.81 -30.34 -13.06
N TRP A 392 14.57 -29.43 -14.01
CA TRP A 392 13.25 -28.86 -14.31
C TRP A 392 12.26 -29.89 -14.86
N LYS A 393 12.73 -30.93 -15.57
CA LYS A 393 11.87 -32.07 -15.96
C LYS A 393 11.45 -32.95 -14.80
N GLY A 394 12.12 -32.89 -13.64
CA GLY A 394 11.71 -33.54 -12.39
C GLY A 394 11.73 -35.07 -12.39
N ALA A 395 12.11 -35.72 -13.49
CA ALA A 395 12.10 -37.18 -13.64
C ALA A 395 13.24 -37.66 -14.55
N SER A 396 13.78 -38.83 -14.24
CA SER A 396 14.74 -39.52 -15.12
C SER A 396 14.05 -40.03 -16.39
N GLY A 397 14.73 -39.98 -17.53
CA GLY A 397 14.19 -40.38 -18.83
C GLY A 397 14.86 -39.66 -20.00
N MET A 398 14.42 -39.98 -21.22
CA MET A 398 14.94 -39.36 -22.45
C MET A 398 14.03 -38.24 -22.97
N TYR A 399 14.64 -37.11 -23.31
CA TYR A 399 13.99 -35.86 -23.70
C TYR A 399 14.63 -35.25 -24.95
N ALA A 400 13.83 -34.97 -25.97
CA ALA A 400 14.29 -34.29 -27.19
C ALA A 400 14.97 -32.94 -26.88
N ASP A 401 16.11 -32.68 -27.51
CA ASP A 401 16.74 -31.37 -27.53
C ASP A 401 16.14 -30.54 -28.68
N LEU A 402 15.27 -29.60 -28.34
CA LEU A 402 14.63 -28.71 -29.32
C LEU A 402 15.64 -27.73 -29.95
N THR A 403 16.78 -27.45 -29.30
CA THR A 403 17.78 -26.50 -29.81
C THR A 403 18.61 -27.07 -30.97
N SER A 404 18.76 -28.40 -31.03
CA SER A 404 19.27 -29.14 -32.19
C SER A 404 18.15 -29.62 -33.12
N ALA A 405 16.96 -29.03 -33.06
CA ALA A 405 15.78 -29.46 -33.83
C ALA A 405 15.52 -30.99 -33.73
N CYS A 406 15.68 -31.54 -32.53
CA CYS A 406 15.56 -32.96 -32.19
C CYS A 406 16.55 -33.89 -32.90
N GLU A 407 17.66 -33.40 -33.48
CA GLU A 407 18.74 -34.27 -33.98
C GLU A 407 19.56 -34.89 -32.84
N ALA A 408 19.43 -34.36 -31.63
CA ALA A 408 19.93 -34.93 -30.39
C ALA A 408 18.86 -34.98 -29.29
N PHE A 409 19.21 -35.63 -28.17
CA PHE A 409 18.38 -35.76 -26.98
C PHE A 409 19.22 -35.84 -25.70
N TYR A 410 18.60 -35.47 -24.58
CA TYR A 410 19.15 -35.67 -23.24
C TYR A 410 18.56 -36.93 -22.60
N GLU A 411 19.42 -37.86 -22.23
CA GLU A 411 19.13 -38.92 -21.26
C GLU A 411 19.41 -38.36 -19.86
N CYS A 412 18.35 -37.99 -19.13
CA CYS A 412 18.42 -37.47 -17.77
C CYS A 412 18.41 -38.64 -16.76
N SER A 413 19.36 -38.67 -15.84
CA SER A 413 19.37 -39.60 -14.70
C SER A 413 19.55 -38.81 -13.40
N SER A 414 18.50 -38.75 -12.58
CA SER A 414 18.50 -38.05 -11.27
C SER A 414 19.02 -36.60 -11.35
N GLY A 415 18.55 -35.85 -12.35
CA GLY A 415 18.96 -34.46 -12.60
C GLY A 415 20.26 -34.29 -13.42
N VAL A 416 21.03 -35.37 -13.62
CA VAL A 416 22.27 -35.33 -14.41
C VAL A 416 21.96 -35.59 -15.90
N PRO A 417 22.37 -34.70 -16.83
CA PRO A 417 22.18 -34.89 -18.27
C PRO A 417 23.29 -35.74 -18.90
N SER A 418 22.92 -36.62 -19.83
CA SER A 418 23.81 -37.18 -20.85
C SER A 418 23.25 -36.87 -22.24
N TRP A 419 23.98 -36.11 -23.06
CA TRP A 419 23.52 -35.70 -24.40
C TRP A 419 23.98 -36.71 -25.46
N ARG A 420 23.07 -37.10 -26.35
CA ARG A 420 23.29 -38.10 -27.41
C ARG A 420 22.70 -37.63 -28.74
N VAL A 421 23.45 -37.80 -29.82
CA VAL A 421 22.99 -37.52 -31.19
C VAL A 421 22.30 -38.76 -31.77
N CYS A 422 21.26 -38.57 -32.57
CA CYS A 422 20.66 -39.65 -33.34
C CYS A 422 21.57 -40.13 -34.50
N PRO A 423 21.38 -41.37 -35.00
CA PRO A 423 22.03 -41.81 -36.24
C PRO A 423 21.71 -40.85 -37.40
N GLN A 424 22.67 -40.66 -38.31
CA GLN A 424 22.60 -39.63 -39.35
C GLN A 424 21.31 -39.72 -40.18
N GLY A 425 20.52 -38.65 -40.17
CA GLY A 425 19.23 -38.54 -40.88
C GLY A 425 17.99 -38.84 -40.02
N LEU A 426 18.13 -39.31 -38.79
CA LEU A 426 17.03 -39.56 -37.85
C LEU A 426 16.90 -38.43 -36.81
N LYS A 427 15.70 -38.25 -36.25
CA LYS A 427 15.41 -37.29 -35.17
C LYS A 427 14.79 -38.01 -33.97
N PHE A 428 15.01 -37.51 -32.75
CA PHE A 428 14.53 -38.14 -31.53
C PHE A 428 13.02 -37.93 -31.35
N ASN A 429 12.26 -39.03 -31.40
CA ASN A 429 10.82 -39.00 -31.27
C ASN A 429 10.41 -38.92 -29.78
N GLN A 430 10.08 -37.72 -29.32
CA GLN A 430 9.75 -37.44 -27.93
C GLN A 430 8.58 -38.28 -27.37
N ALA A 431 7.69 -38.79 -28.23
CA ALA A 431 6.54 -39.61 -27.85
C ALA A 431 6.89 -41.09 -27.61
N VAL A 432 7.80 -41.67 -28.41
CA VAL A 432 8.15 -43.11 -28.37
C VAL A 432 9.57 -43.42 -27.91
N LYS A 433 10.37 -42.39 -27.61
CA LYS A 433 11.68 -42.44 -26.92
C LYS A 433 12.84 -43.12 -27.68
N TYR A 434 12.82 -43.08 -29.00
CA TYR A 434 13.96 -43.48 -29.85
C TYR A 434 14.12 -42.54 -31.05
N CYS A 435 15.21 -42.70 -31.80
CA CYS A 435 15.49 -41.95 -33.02
C CYS A 435 14.73 -42.54 -34.22
N ASP A 436 13.84 -41.76 -34.80
CA ASP A 436 12.88 -42.16 -35.84
C ASP A 436 13.08 -41.28 -37.10
N TRP A 437 12.41 -41.63 -38.20
CA TRP A 437 12.44 -40.83 -39.43
C TRP A 437 11.78 -39.45 -39.21
N PRO A 438 12.31 -38.35 -39.77
CA PRO A 438 11.81 -37.00 -39.50
C PRO A 438 10.30 -36.82 -39.65
N ASP A 439 9.66 -37.46 -40.63
CA ASP A 439 8.22 -37.38 -40.88
C ASP A 439 7.36 -37.92 -39.71
N ASN A 440 7.92 -38.82 -38.89
CA ASN A 440 7.29 -39.36 -37.69
C ASN A 440 7.52 -38.47 -36.44
N VAL A 441 8.39 -37.45 -36.53
CA VAL A 441 8.91 -36.70 -35.38
C VAL A 441 8.38 -35.27 -35.35
N LYS A 442 7.40 -35.03 -34.48
CA LYS A 442 6.87 -33.68 -34.22
C LYS A 442 7.84 -32.87 -33.36
N CYS A 443 8.76 -32.18 -34.00
CA CYS A 443 9.76 -31.31 -33.36
C CYS A 443 9.53 -29.83 -33.72
N GLU A 444 8.87 -29.08 -32.83
CA GLU A 444 8.66 -27.64 -33.01
C GLU A 444 9.05 -26.88 -31.74
N GLY A 445 9.99 -25.95 -31.88
CA GLY A 445 10.53 -25.16 -30.76
C GLY A 445 11.79 -24.40 -31.15
N SER A 446 11.62 -23.14 -31.57
CA SER A 446 12.65 -22.19 -32.03
C SER A 446 13.32 -22.46 -33.39
N VAL A 447 13.20 -21.47 -34.28
CA VAL A 447 14.07 -21.24 -35.45
C VAL A 447 14.40 -19.75 -35.46
N ALA A 448 15.67 -19.39 -35.65
CA ALA A 448 16.11 -17.99 -35.60
C ALA A 448 15.82 -17.25 -36.92
N PRO A 449 15.44 -15.95 -36.88
CA PRO A 449 15.26 -15.15 -38.10
C PRO A 449 16.62 -14.83 -38.74
N GLN A 450 16.77 -15.13 -40.03
CA GLN A 450 17.93 -14.72 -40.82
C GLN A 450 17.76 -13.27 -41.32
N PHE A 451 18.85 -12.51 -41.35
CA PHE A 451 18.87 -11.13 -41.86
C PHE A 451 19.18 -11.09 -43.36
N PRO A 452 18.39 -10.37 -44.19
CA PRO A 452 18.79 -10.00 -45.55
C PRO A 452 19.83 -8.85 -45.52
N PRO A 453 20.71 -8.73 -46.54
CA PRO A 453 21.79 -7.75 -46.57
C PRO A 453 21.33 -6.31 -46.87
N SER A 454 22.15 -5.33 -46.45
CA SER A 454 21.83 -3.89 -46.50
C SER A 454 22.26 -3.19 -47.81
N PRO A 455 21.43 -2.31 -48.40
CA PRO A 455 21.82 -1.42 -49.50
C PRO A 455 22.60 -0.17 -49.04
N ALA A 456 23.43 0.39 -49.93
CA ALA A 456 24.33 1.52 -49.65
C ALA A 456 23.64 2.92 -49.71
N PRO A 457 24.18 3.96 -49.02
CA PRO A 457 23.56 5.28 -48.92
C PRO A 457 23.89 6.25 -50.08
N PRO A 458 22.94 7.10 -50.53
CA PRO A 458 23.18 8.18 -51.50
C PRO A 458 23.55 9.53 -50.87
N SER A 459 24.23 10.39 -51.63
CA SER A 459 24.82 11.67 -51.20
C SER A 459 23.87 12.89 -51.21
N PRO A 460 24.17 14.01 -50.50
CA PRO A 460 23.24 15.11 -50.25
C PRO A 460 23.25 16.25 -51.30
N LYS A 461 22.18 17.05 -51.34
CA LYS A 461 22.10 18.35 -52.05
C LYS A 461 21.04 19.29 -51.39
N PRO A 462 20.84 20.56 -51.82
CA PRO A 462 21.19 21.74 -51.04
C PRO A 462 19.98 22.53 -50.47
N PRO A 463 20.20 23.52 -49.57
CA PRO A 463 19.12 24.27 -48.91
C PRO A 463 18.47 25.38 -49.77
N THR A 464 17.24 25.76 -49.40
CA THR A 464 16.45 26.86 -49.98
C THR A 464 16.21 28.03 -49.00
N PRO A 465 16.01 29.27 -49.48
CA PRO A 465 16.03 30.50 -48.66
C PRO A 465 14.64 30.92 -48.09
N PRO A 466 14.60 31.87 -47.13
CA PRO A 466 13.37 32.33 -46.47
C PRO A 466 12.71 33.57 -47.14
N PRO A 467 11.38 33.77 -46.97
CA PRO A 467 10.65 34.98 -47.36
C PRO A 467 10.54 36.03 -46.22
N THR A 468 10.06 37.23 -46.57
CA THR A 468 10.16 38.48 -45.78
C THR A 468 8.81 39.07 -45.32
N SER A 469 8.82 40.27 -44.72
CA SER A 469 7.73 40.86 -43.92
C SER A 469 7.02 42.07 -44.57
N SER A 470 5.71 42.22 -44.27
CA SER A 470 4.89 43.47 -44.37
C SER A 470 4.64 44.03 -45.80
N PRO A 471 3.64 44.92 -46.06
CA PRO A 471 2.98 45.86 -45.13
C PRO A 471 1.42 46.00 -45.25
N SER A 472 0.86 47.03 -44.62
CA SER A 472 -0.52 47.55 -44.73
C SER A 472 -0.49 49.04 -45.12
N PRO A 473 -1.50 49.64 -45.79
CA PRO A 473 -2.29 50.67 -45.08
C PRO A 473 -3.74 51.01 -45.60
N SER A 474 -4.54 51.60 -44.69
CA SER A 474 -5.53 52.69 -44.88
C SER A 474 -6.86 52.52 -45.67
N ARG A 475 -7.89 53.42 -45.61
CA ARG A 475 -8.52 54.31 -44.57
C ARG A 475 -9.44 55.38 -45.24
N LYS A 476 -10.74 55.56 -44.86
CA LYS A 476 -11.53 56.84 -44.91
C LYS A 476 -13.00 56.72 -44.33
N PRO A 477 -13.79 57.82 -44.12
CA PRO A 477 -14.65 57.97 -42.91
C PRO A 477 -16.11 58.51 -43.21
N PRO A 478 -16.73 59.48 -42.47
CA PRO A 478 -17.46 59.35 -41.18
C PRO A 478 -18.87 60.01 -41.07
N SER A 479 -19.61 59.69 -39.98
CA SER A 479 -20.63 60.56 -39.30
C SER A 479 -21.94 60.90 -40.07
N PRO A 480 -23.02 61.48 -39.45
CA PRO A 480 -23.07 62.28 -38.20
C PRO A 480 -24.19 61.97 -37.18
N SER A 481 -24.19 62.71 -36.05
CA SER A 481 -25.27 62.76 -35.04
C SER A 481 -25.79 64.19 -34.82
N PRO A 482 -27.12 64.37 -34.70
CA PRO A 482 -27.73 65.39 -33.83
C PRO A 482 -28.94 64.82 -33.05
N LYS A 483 -29.52 65.43 -32.01
CA LYS A 483 -29.17 66.53 -31.07
C LYS A 483 -30.07 66.37 -29.82
N SER A 484 -29.68 66.94 -28.68
CA SER A 484 -30.55 67.06 -27.49
C SER A 484 -31.41 68.33 -27.53
N PRO A 485 -32.56 68.35 -26.85
CA PRO A 485 -32.84 69.49 -25.96
C PRO A 485 -33.37 69.10 -24.56
N SER A 486 -33.28 70.06 -23.64
CA SER A 486 -33.92 70.07 -22.31
C SER A 486 -34.35 71.52 -21.99
N PRO A 487 -35.47 71.73 -21.27
CA PRO A 487 -35.33 72.35 -19.95
C PRO A 487 -36.32 71.85 -18.87
N SER A 488 -36.01 72.14 -17.60
CA SER A 488 -36.78 71.80 -16.38
C SER A 488 -38.00 72.71 -16.13
N PRO A 489 -38.91 72.33 -15.21
CA PRO A 489 -38.92 72.97 -13.88
C PRO A 489 -39.18 72.02 -12.68
N LYS A 490 -39.23 72.56 -11.45
CA LYS A 490 -39.29 71.88 -10.12
C LYS A 490 -39.71 72.91 -9.04
N PRO A 491 -40.11 72.59 -7.77
CA PRO A 491 -40.78 71.42 -7.15
C PRO A 491 -42.24 71.74 -6.68
N PRO A 492 -42.96 70.84 -5.97
CA PRO A 492 -43.05 70.92 -4.49
C PRO A 492 -43.08 69.54 -3.75
N SER A 493 -43.53 69.50 -2.48
CA SER A 493 -43.55 68.35 -1.51
C SER A 493 -44.73 68.55 -0.51
N PRO A 494 -45.10 67.66 0.48
CA PRO A 494 -44.65 66.29 0.85
C PRO A 494 -45.77 65.23 1.24
N SER A 495 -45.39 63.94 1.46
CA SER A 495 -46.03 62.93 2.39
C SER A 495 -47.49 62.40 2.15
N PRO A 496 -48.00 61.34 2.84
CA PRO A 496 -47.44 60.06 3.35
C PRO A 496 -48.33 58.77 3.09
N LYS A 497 -48.09 57.67 3.84
CA LYS A 497 -48.69 56.29 3.86
C LYS A 497 -50.20 56.21 4.26
N PRO A 498 -50.96 55.13 3.92
CA PRO A 498 -51.19 53.92 4.78
C PRO A 498 -51.27 52.61 3.91
N PRO A 499 -52.12 51.54 4.07
CA PRO A 499 -52.91 50.92 5.17
C PRO A 499 -52.68 49.36 5.34
N SER A 500 -53.61 48.59 5.96
CA SER A 500 -53.67 47.09 6.08
C SER A 500 -55.08 46.60 6.55
N PRO A 501 -55.37 45.27 6.68
CA PRO A 501 -56.39 44.76 7.63
C PRO A 501 -55.90 43.63 8.59
N LYS A 502 -56.77 43.21 9.55
CA LYS A 502 -56.43 42.54 10.84
C LYS A 502 -57.63 41.73 11.44
N PRO A 503 -57.56 40.94 12.56
CA PRO A 503 -57.67 41.55 13.91
C PRO A 503 -57.04 40.88 15.19
N LYS A 504 -57.58 39.74 15.73
CA LYS A 504 -57.70 39.41 17.20
C LYS A 504 -58.14 37.93 17.45
N PRO A 505 -58.36 37.41 18.71
CA PRO A 505 -57.80 37.69 20.08
C PRO A 505 -57.50 36.37 20.91
N PRO A 506 -57.24 36.34 22.26
CA PRO A 506 -56.96 37.35 23.32
C PRO A 506 -55.53 37.14 23.94
N SER A 507 -55.11 37.27 25.24
CA SER A 507 -55.63 37.78 26.55
C SER A 507 -54.45 38.15 27.53
N PRO A 508 -54.62 38.89 28.67
CA PRO A 508 -53.46 39.42 29.46
C PRO A 508 -53.52 39.40 31.03
N SER A 509 -52.35 39.61 31.70
CA SER A 509 -52.15 40.36 32.99
C SER A 509 -50.65 40.45 33.40
N LEU A 510 -50.03 41.63 33.65
CA LEU A 510 -49.73 42.32 34.96
C LEU A 510 -48.66 41.62 35.88
N LYS A 511 -47.75 42.24 36.66
CA LYS A 511 -47.44 43.65 37.11
C LYS A 511 -45.88 43.81 37.41
N PRO A 512 -45.33 44.99 37.83
CA PRO A 512 -43.87 45.30 37.80
C PRO A 512 -43.10 45.48 39.15
N PRO A 513 -41.75 45.64 39.14
CA PRO A 513 -40.89 46.01 40.29
C PRO A 513 -40.31 47.46 40.27
N SER A 514 -39.44 47.79 41.25
CA SER A 514 -39.07 49.14 41.74
C SER A 514 -37.57 49.56 41.52
N PRO A 515 -37.12 50.79 41.89
CA PRO A 515 -35.95 51.46 41.28
C PRO A 515 -34.55 51.24 41.92
N SER A 516 -33.51 51.75 41.24
CA SER A 516 -32.08 51.46 41.41
C SER A 516 -31.34 52.10 42.60
N PRO A 517 -30.33 51.40 43.19
CA PRO A 517 -29.30 51.98 44.07
C PRO A 517 -28.06 52.56 43.33
N LYS A 518 -27.17 53.24 44.08
CA LYS A 518 -25.92 53.86 43.60
C LYS A 518 -24.82 52.87 43.16
N PRO A 519 -23.85 53.30 42.31
CA PRO A 519 -22.71 52.47 41.91
C PRO A 519 -21.68 52.27 43.05
N PRO A 520 -21.02 51.10 43.12
CA PRO A 520 -19.97 50.82 44.10
C PRO A 520 -18.59 51.34 43.66
N SER A 521 -17.73 51.60 44.66
CA SER A 521 -16.32 52.00 44.49
C SER A 521 -15.48 50.96 43.70
N PRO A 522 -14.39 51.37 43.01
CA PRO A 522 -13.63 50.49 42.14
C PRO A 522 -12.95 49.34 42.91
N LYS A 523 -13.25 48.10 42.51
CA LYS A 523 -12.41 46.94 42.84
C LYS A 523 -11.04 47.09 42.15
N PRO A 524 -9.94 46.57 42.74
CA PRO A 524 -8.61 46.71 42.16
C PRO A 524 -8.54 46.08 40.77
N LYS A 525 -7.70 46.67 39.89
CA LYS A 525 -7.39 46.10 38.58
C LYS A 525 -6.92 44.65 38.74
N PRO A 526 -7.32 43.70 37.87
CA PRO A 526 -6.56 42.47 37.72
C PRO A 526 -5.10 42.84 37.40
N PRO A 527 -4.10 42.09 37.92
CA PRO A 527 -2.70 42.41 37.66
C PRO A 527 -2.46 42.44 36.16
N SER A 528 -1.79 43.50 35.68
CA SER A 528 -1.35 43.59 34.28
C SER A 528 -0.67 42.28 33.88
N PRO A 529 -0.93 41.72 32.68
CA PRO A 529 -0.26 40.51 32.25
C PRO A 529 1.24 40.73 32.36
N LYS A 530 1.92 39.89 33.15
CA LYS A 530 3.39 39.92 33.24
C LYS A 530 3.92 39.81 31.81
N PRO A 531 4.89 40.64 31.40
CA PRO A 531 5.43 40.56 30.04
C PRO A 531 5.90 39.13 29.80
N GLN A 532 5.33 38.49 28.77
CA GLN A 532 5.73 37.14 28.40
C GLN A 532 7.23 37.18 28.07
N PRO A 533 8.04 36.21 28.55
CA PRO A 533 9.41 36.11 28.09
C PRO A 533 9.41 35.93 26.56
N PRO A 534 10.33 36.56 25.82
CA PRO A 534 10.35 36.48 24.37
C PRO A 534 10.40 35.02 23.89
N ALA A 535 9.66 34.73 22.82
CA ALA A 535 9.44 33.37 22.34
C ALA A 535 10.77 32.63 22.14
N GLN A 536 10.95 31.54 22.89
CA GLN A 536 12.12 30.68 22.76
C GLN A 536 12.08 29.96 21.41
N PRO A 537 13.13 30.02 20.58
CA PRO A 537 13.15 29.31 19.31
C PRO A 537 13.26 27.80 19.56
N PHE A 538 12.28 27.04 19.08
CA PHE A 538 12.28 25.57 19.15
C PHE A 538 13.49 25.00 18.41
N CYS A 539 14.23 24.09 19.06
CA CYS A 539 15.43 23.48 18.49
C CYS A 539 15.28 21.97 18.26
N GLY A 540 15.66 21.49 17.07
CA GLY A 540 15.86 20.06 16.77
C GLY A 540 14.90 19.49 15.73
N PHE A 541 15.04 19.91 14.47
CA PHE A 541 14.29 19.42 13.31
C PHE A 541 14.44 17.88 13.13
N GLY A 542 13.51 17.09 13.69
CA GLY A 542 13.54 15.62 13.68
C GLY A 542 13.53 14.93 15.06
N VAL A 543 13.68 15.70 16.15
CA VAL A 543 13.29 15.38 17.55
C VAL A 543 13.75 14.04 18.17
N VAL A 544 14.76 14.09 19.05
CA VAL A 544 14.72 13.35 20.34
C VAL A 544 15.29 14.21 21.47
N GLY A 545 14.43 15.01 22.13
CA GLY A 545 14.85 15.81 23.30
C GLY A 545 13.92 16.94 23.78
N SER A 546 12.72 17.12 23.20
CA SER A 546 11.71 18.14 23.60
C SER A 546 12.08 19.62 23.44
N GLY A 547 13.21 19.95 22.79
CA GLY A 547 13.40 21.22 22.07
C GLY A 547 13.49 22.52 22.88
N VAL A 548 13.49 22.47 24.22
CA VAL A 548 13.68 23.63 25.11
C VAL A 548 14.59 23.26 26.28
N CYS A 549 15.76 23.89 26.38
CA CYS A 549 16.69 23.69 27.49
C CYS A 549 16.23 24.46 28.73
N ARG A 550 15.63 23.76 29.72
CA ARG A 550 15.14 24.35 31.00
C ARG A 550 16.17 25.11 31.83
N ASN A 551 17.47 25.03 31.50
CA ASN A 551 18.54 25.79 32.14
C ASN A 551 19.24 26.64 31.07
N SER A 552 19.24 27.96 31.26
CA SER A 552 19.78 28.96 30.33
C SER A 552 21.29 28.87 30.09
N SER A 553 22.05 28.15 30.94
CA SER A 553 23.48 27.89 30.72
C SER A 553 23.76 26.67 29.83
N LYS A 554 22.74 25.95 29.36
CA LYS A 554 22.88 24.82 28.43
C LYS A 554 22.54 25.22 26.99
N CYS A 555 23.31 24.69 26.05
CA CYS A 555 23.13 24.85 24.62
C CYS A 555 22.35 23.66 24.03
N CYS A 556 21.60 23.91 22.95
CA CYS A 556 20.82 22.91 22.23
C CYS A 556 21.50 22.51 20.92
N ASN A 557 21.69 21.20 20.71
CA ASN A 557 22.24 20.65 19.46
C ASN A 557 21.13 20.32 18.44
N LYS A 558 21.53 19.99 17.19
CA LYS A 558 20.60 19.65 16.09
C LYS A 558 19.64 18.48 16.35
N ALA A 559 19.89 17.62 17.34
CA ALA A 559 18.99 16.53 17.73
C ALA A 559 17.94 16.95 18.79
N GLY A 560 17.98 18.21 19.27
CA GLY A 560 17.10 18.71 20.33
C GLY A 560 17.56 18.39 21.75
N ARG A 561 18.83 18.00 21.95
CA ARG A 561 19.40 17.66 23.27
C ARG A 561 20.21 18.80 23.86
N CYS A 562 20.25 18.88 25.19
CA CYS A 562 20.79 20.02 25.95
C CYS A 562 22.06 19.68 26.76
N GLY A 563 23.14 20.43 26.55
CA GLY A 563 24.42 20.23 27.26
C GLY A 563 25.35 21.44 27.24
N THR A 564 26.50 21.33 27.89
CA THR A 564 27.50 22.41 28.04
C THR A 564 28.82 22.18 27.29
N SER A 565 29.05 20.97 26.76
CA SER A 565 30.27 20.66 26.01
C SER A 565 30.25 21.20 24.57
N ALA A 566 31.39 21.16 23.89
CA ALA A 566 31.53 21.63 22.50
C ALA A 566 30.54 20.96 21.52
N THR A 567 30.13 19.72 21.78
CA THR A 567 29.09 18.98 21.03
C THR A 567 27.72 19.66 21.05
N TYR A 568 27.48 20.54 22.04
CA TYR A 568 26.22 21.27 22.22
C TYR A 568 26.38 22.77 21.96
N CYS A 569 27.48 23.40 22.39
CA CYS A 569 27.70 24.85 22.30
C CYS A 569 28.57 25.31 21.10
N GLY A 570 29.12 24.38 20.33
CA GLY A 570 30.01 24.65 19.19
C GLY A 570 29.29 24.93 17.86
N VAL A 571 29.97 24.66 16.74
CA VAL A 571 29.59 25.08 15.37
C VAL A 571 28.22 24.56 14.89
N ASN A 572 27.65 23.53 15.54
CA ASN A 572 26.33 22.97 15.24
C ASN A 572 25.27 23.24 16.33
N CYS A 573 25.53 24.20 17.22
CA CYS A 573 24.57 24.72 18.19
C CYS A 573 23.43 25.48 17.47
N ILE A 574 22.19 25.24 17.89
CA ILE A 574 20.98 25.85 17.29
C ILE A 574 20.04 26.51 18.32
N GLY A 575 20.47 26.60 19.58
CA GLY A 575 19.72 27.29 20.64
C GLY A 575 20.56 27.41 21.92
N GLY A 576 20.26 28.42 22.75
CA GLY A 576 21.08 28.78 23.91
C GLY A 576 22.33 29.61 23.54
N PRO A 577 23.33 29.73 24.43
CA PRO A 577 24.49 30.60 24.26
C PRO A 577 25.56 30.03 23.32
N CYS A 578 25.19 29.82 22.04
CA CYS A 578 26.06 29.31 20.99
C CYS A 578 27.25 30.25 20.70
N LYS A 579 28.47 29.70 20.53
CA LYS A 579 29.65 30.48 20.11
C LYS A 579 29.79 30.50 18.57
N ARG A 580 29.78 31.68 17.96
CA ARG A 580 30.14 31.85 16.54
C ARG A 580 31.65 31.68 16.32
N PRO A 581 32.10 31.01 15.24
CA PRO A 581 33.51 31.04 14.83
C PRO A 581 33.90 32.39 14.21
N SER A 582 35.12 32.86 14.51
CA SER A 582 35.78 33.93 13.74
C SER A 582 36.55 33.33 12.55
N PRO A 583 36.67 34.05 11.40
CA PRO A 583 37.43 33.56 10.25
C PRO A 583 38.95 33.56 10.53
N PRO A 584 39.70 32.53 10.12
CA PRO A 584 41.15 32.46 10.30
C PRO A 584 41.93 33.23 9.20
N PRO A 585 43.13 33.77 9.50
CA PRO A 585 43.98 34.45 8.52
C PRO A 585 44.85 33.47 7.70
N PRO A 586 45.28 33.84 6.47
CA PRO A 586 46.16 33.01 5.64
C PRO A 586 47.65 33.26 5.92
N ARG A 587 48.50 32.21 5.91
CA ARG A 587 49.99 32.27 5.84
C ARG A 587 50.58 30.89 5.42
N PRO A 588 51.90 30.71 5.13
CA PRO A 588 52.33 30.10 3.86
C PRO A 588 53.24 28.85 3.98
N ARG A 589 53.74 28.36 2.83
CA ARG A 589 54.63 27.19 2.67
C ARG A 589 56.13 27.51 2.86
N LEU A 590 56.92 26.50 3.27
CA LEU A 590 58.23 26.02 2.73
C LEU A 590 58.90 25.04 3.76
N PRO A 591 60.09 24.44 3.58
CA PRO A 591 60.19 23.04 3.12
C PRO A 591 61.03 22.09 4.03
N SER A 592 61.25 20.84 3.60
CA SER A 592 61.97 19.78 4.36
C SER A 592 63.27 19.31 3.70
N PRO A 593 64.28 18.84 4.48
CA PRO A 593 65.36 17.96 4.02
C PRO A 593 65.13 16.46 4.42
N ARG A 594 66.07 15.56 4.03
CA ARG A 594 65.87 14.08 3.96
C ARG A 594 67.04 13.29 4.65
N PRO A 595 67.29 11.96 4.45
CA PRO A 595 67.28 10.99 5.56
C PRO A 595 68.60 10.16 5.72
N PRO A 596 68.58 9.09 6.55
CA PRO A 596 69.25 7.83 6.20
C PRO A 596 68.30 6.61 6.22
N SER A 597 68.78 5.45 5.74
CA SER A 597 68.05 4.18 5.53
C SER A 597 69.04 3.05 5.19
N PRO A 598 68.66 1.74 5.12
CA PRO A 598 67.58 1.01 5.80
C PRO A 598 68.04 -0.32 6.49
N ARG A 599 67.13 -0.99 7.21
CA ARG A 599 67.10 -2.48 7.32
C ARG A 599 65.65 -2.97 7.21
N PRO A 600 65.40 -4.17 6.65
CA PRO A 600 64.05 -4.58 6.26
C PRO A 600 63.23 -5.19 7.41
N ARG A 601 61.95 -4.81 7.48
CA ARG A 601 60.84 -5.58 8.07
C ARG A 601 59.62 -5.47 7.14
N PRO A 602 58.67 -6.42 7.18
CA PRO A 602 57.59 -6.51 6.20
C PRO A 602 56.60 -5.34 6.29
N SER A 603 55.96 -5.05 5.15
CA SER A 603 55.12 -3.87 4.94
C SER A 603 53.90 -3.79 5.86
N PRO A 604 53.62 -2.63 6.51
CA PRO A 604 52.28 -2.33 6.98
C PRO A 604 51.36 -2.03 5.78
N SER A 605 50.15 -2.60 5.78
CA SER A 605 49.15 -2.36 4.73
C SER A 605 48.67 -0.90 4.72
N PRO A 606 48.29 -0.34 3.55
CA PRO A 606 47.75 1.01 3.48
C PRO A 606 46.34 1.06 4.10
N SER A 607 46.15 1.92 5.10
CA SER A 607 44.82 2.22 5.66
C SER A 607 43.93 2.89 4.59
N PRO A 608 42.80 2.29 4.19
CA PRO A 608 41.92 2.91 3.20
C PRO A 608 41.16 4.10 3.80
N SER A 609 41.15 5.24 3.10
CA SER A 609 40.22 6.34 3.37
C SER A 609 38.81 5.97 2.89
N GLY A 610 38.15 5.03 3.58
CA GLY A 610 36.86 4.49 3.19
C GLY A 610 35.71 5.50 3.28
N ALA A 611 34.88 5.56 2.23
CA ALA A 611 33.60 6.24 2.28
C ALA A 611 32.64 5.49 3.23
N LEU A 612 31.80 6.23 3.95
CA LEU A 612 30.88 5.65 4.94
C LEU A 612 29.63 5.06 4.28
N CYS A 613 29.43 3.75 4.48
CA CYS A 613 28.28 3.00 3.98
C CYS A 613 27.03 3.23 4.85
N GLY A 614 25.85 3.35 4.22
CA GLY A 614 24.53 3.43 4.89
C GLY A 614 24.25 4.72 5.68
N ARG A 615 23.32 5.57 5.21
CA ARG A 615 22.88 6.80 5.94
C ARG A 615 21.91 6.54 7.11
N GLY A 616 22.09 5.47 7.90
CA GLY A 616 21.15 5.19 9.01
C GLY A 616 21.40 3.96 9.90
N SER A 617 22.24 3.00 9.50
CA SER A 617 22.28 1.61 10.03
C SER A 617 21.10 0.76 9.51
N VAL A 618 21.21 -0.57 9.35
CA VAL A 618 22.29 -1.50 9.78
C VAL A 618 23.51 -1.48 8.84
N GLY A 619 24.72 -1.70 9.38
CA GLY A 619 25.96 -1.85 8.59
C GLY A 619 27.04 -0.80 8.88
N ASN A 620 27.57 -0.75 10.11
CA ASN A 620 28.54 0.28 10.52
C ASN A 620 29.94 0.09 9.91
N GLY A 621 30.21 0.78 8.80
CA GLY A 621 31.56 1.21 8.42
C GLY A 621 32.32 0.32 7.44
N ALA A 622 32.21 0.65 6.15
CA ALA A 622 32.87 0.03 4.99
C ALA A 622 32.52 -1.45 4.73
N CYS A 623 32.63 -1.87 3.47
CA CYS A 623 32.58 -3.28 3.13
C CYS A 623 33.92 -3.94 3.50
N PRO A 624 33.92 -5.17 4.06
CA PRO A 624 35.13 -5.83 4.55
C PRO A 624 36.09 -6.27 3.42
N ASP A 625 35.60 -6.32 2.19
CA ASP A 625 36.34 -6.59 0.97
C ASP A 625 36.10 -5.42 -0.01
N SER A 626 37.17 -4.92 -0.61
CA SER A 626 37.17 -3.78 -1.54
C SER A 626 36.54 -4.08 -2.91
N THR A 627 36.28 -5.34 -3.23
CA THR A 627 35.54 -5.78 -4.42
C THR A 627 34.03 -5.69 -4.27
N LEU A 628 33.50 -5.50 -3.04
CA LEU A 628 32.07 -5.39 -2.77
C LEU A 628 31.57 -3.96 -2.91
N CYS A 629 30.40 -3.79 -3.52
CA CYS A 629 29.69 -2.52 -3.61
C CYS A 629 28.85 -2.27 -2.35
N CYS A 630 28.77 -1.01 -1.91
CA CYS A 630 27.87 -0.57 -0.83
C CYS A 630 26.56 -0.01 -1.41
N SER A 631 25.46 -0.72 -1.12
CA SER A 631 24.09 -0.29 -1.40
C SER A 631 23.68 0.96 -0.59
N LEU A 632 22.64 1.67 -1.06
CA LEU A 632 22.06 2.82 -0.36
C LEU A 632 21.65 2.51 1.10
N TRP A 633 21.28 1.25 1.36
CA TRP A 633 20.71 0.76 2.61
C TRP A 633 21.74 0.23 3.62
N GLY A 634 23.04 0.17 3.26
CA GLY A 634 24.12 -0.27 4.17
C GLY A 634 24.60 -1.72 3.99
N HIS A 635 24.03 -2.47 3.04
CA HIS A 635 24.46 -3.83 2.72
C HIS A 635 25.54 -3.87 1.63
N CYS A 636 26.44 -4.86 1.73
CA CYS A 636 27.56 -5.07 0.80
C CYS A 636 27.34 -6.32 -0.06
N GLY A 637 27.73 -6.25 -1.34
CA GLY A 637 27.66 -7.39 -2.27
C GLY A 637 28.25 -7.10 -3.65
N THR A 638 28.38 -8.13 -4.49
CA THR A 638 28.86 -8.02 -5.89
C THR A 638 27.74 -7.90 -6.93
N GLY A 639 26.48 -8.15 -6.52
CA GLY A 639 25.33 -8.17 -7.43
C GLY A 639 24.75 -6.78 -7.74
N PHE A 640 23.89 -6.72 -8.77
CA PHE A 640 23.23 -5.50 -9.25
C PHE A 640 22.56 -4.68 -8.13
N ALA A 641 21.85 -5.34 -7.21
CA ALA A 641 21.18 -4.73 -6.05
C ALA A 641 22.12 -4.02 -5.05
N TYR A 642 23.43 -4.21 -5.17
CA TYR A 642 24.46 -3.57 -4.34
C TYR A 642 25.29 -2.55 -5.12
N CYS A 643 25.47 -2.74 -6.43
CA CYS A 643 26.37 -1.94 -7.28
C CYS A 643 25.71 -0.83 -8.09
N SER A 644 24.37 -0.80 -8.21
CA SER A 644 23.65 0.13 -9.10
C SER A 644 22.46 0.84 -8.44
N SER A 645 22.11 2.04 -8.95
CA SER A 645 20.86 2.76 -8.62
C SER A 645 20.46 3.72 -9.74
N ASP A 646 19.14 3.94 -9.96
CA ASP A 646 18.57 4.67 -11.12
C ASP A 646 19.02 6.14 -11.26
N LYS A 647 19.73 6.66 -10.26
CA LYS A 647 20.22 8.06 -10.21
C LYS A 647 21.74 8.18 -10.03
N GLY A 648 22.48 7.09 -10.21
CA GLY A 648 23.95 7.10 -10.20
C GLY A 648 24.59 7.27 -8.82
N TYR A 649 23.90 6.89 -7.74
CA TYR A 649 24.40 6.99 -6.37
C TYR A 649 24.69 5.60 -5.79
N CYS A 650 25.97 5.22 -5.80
CA CYS A 650 26.53 4.05 -5.11
C CYS A 650 27.60 4.55 -4.13
N MET A 651 27.61 4.01 -2.90
CA MET A 651 28.26 4.67 -1.75
C MET A 651 29.70 4.18 -1.50
N GLY A 652 30.18 3.19 -2.24
CA GLY A 652 31.53 2.64 -2.15
C GLY A 652 31.67 1.32 -2.93
N GLY A 653 32.91 0.90 -3.21
CA GLY A 653 33.22 -0.26 -4.05
C GLY A 653 33.28 0.05 -5.56
N PRO A 654 33.37 -0.98 -6.42
CA PRO A 654 33.48 -0.83 -7.88
C PRO A 654 32.11 -0.57 -8.54
N CYS A 655 31.51 0.58 -8.21
CA CYS A 655 30.18 1.02 -8.65
C CYS A 655 30.00 1.09 -10.18
N GLN A 656 28.84 0.67 -10.70
CA GLN A 656 28.51 0.69 -12.13
C GLN A 656 27.08 1.21 -12.41
N ASP A 657 26.88 1.83 -13.58
CA ASP A 657 25.55 2.19 -14.10
C ASP A 657 24.77 0.97 -14.65
N TYR A 658 23.53 1.21 -15.11
CA TYR A 658 22.63 0.16 -15.62
C TYR A 658 23.09 -0.44 -16.96
N SER A 659 24.14 0.13 -17.56
CA SER A 659 24.84 -0.39 -18.74
C SER A 659 26.23 -0.98 -18.42
N GLY A 660 26.52 -1.23 -17.14
CA GLY A 660 27.78 -1.84 -16.67
C GLY A 660 28.99 -0.92 -16.71
N ARG A 661 28.82 0.39 -16.95
CA ARG A 661 29.95 1.34 -17.04
C ARG A 661 30.30 1.90 -15.65
N PRO A 662 31.60 2.04 -15.31
CA PRO A 662 32.02 2.58 -14.02
C PRO A 662 31.52 4.02 -13.79
N ILE A 663 31.01 4.31 -12.59
CA ILE A 663 30.51 5.63 -12.20
C ILE A 663 31.37 6.31 -11.12
N ALA A 664 31.50 7.63 -11.21
CA ALA A 664 32.21 8.45 -10.22
C ALA A 664 31.28 8.83 -9.05
N GLN A 665 31.83 8.93 -7.83
CA GLN A 665 31.09 9.24 -6.61
C GLN A 665 30.54 10.68 -6.64
N ALA A 666 29.22 10.85 -6.51
CA ALA A 666 28.52 12.11 -6.76
C ALA A 666 27.82 12.71 -5.52
N GLN A 667 27.60 14.04 -5.56
CA GLN A 667 26.88 14.85 -4.55
C GLN A 667 25.43 15.18 -5.03
N PRO A 668 24.51 15.70 -4.17
CA PRO A 668 23.06 15.66 -4.44
C PRO A 668 22.37 17.02 -4.77
N VAL A 669 21.45 17.05 -5.76
CA VAL A 669 20.46 18.16 -5.95
C VAL A 669 19.19 17.81 -6.79
N SER A 670 17.99 18.12 -6.23
CA SER A 670 16.71 18.60 -6.84
C SER A 670 15.90 17.86 -7.94
N ASN A 671 14.59 18.20 -8.04
CA ASN A 671 13.48 17.52 -8.78
C ASN A 671 12.95 18.27 -10.05
N GLY A 672 12.07 17.60 -10.82
CA GLY A 672 11.13 18.20 -11.81
C GLY A 672 10.02 17.21 -12.28
N THR A 673 8.89 17.70 -12.82
CA THR A 673 7.68 16.92 -13.21
C THR A 673 6.96 17.56 -14.42
N VAL A 674 6.16 16.80 -15.20
CA VAL A 674 5.41 17.25 -16.42
C VAL A 674 3.99 16.63 -16.48
N LEU A 675 3.05 17.27 -17.19
CA LEU A 675 1.65 16.86 -17.42
C LEU A 675 1.30 16.87 -18.93
N PHE A 676 0.27 16.11 -19.34
CA PHE A 676 -0.32 16.15 -20.69
C PHE A 676 -1.85 15.93 -20.67
N ASP A 677 -2.54 16.33 -21.75
CA ASP A 677 -4.00 16.44 -21.85
C ASP A 677 -4.63 15.54 -22.92
N ASN A 678 -5.90 15.17 -22.65
CA ASN A 678 -6.87 14.49 -23.51
C ASN A 678 -6.56 13.09 -24.08
N VAL A 679 -7.60 12.25 -24.02
CA VAL A 679 -7.66 10.91 -24.60
C VAL A 679 -9.02 10.71 -25.24
N ALA A 680 -9.02 10.40 -26.53
CA ALA A 680 -9.98 9.51 -27.17
C ALA A 680 -9.14 8.41 -27.85
N ASP A 681 -9.57 7.16 -27.76
CA ASP A 681 -8.87 5.97 -28.29
C ASP A 681 -7.37 5.87 -27.97
N TYR A 682 -7.01 5.53 -26.72
CA TYR A 682 -5.64 5.17 -26.36
C TYR A 682 -5.49 3.70 -25.96
N ASN A 683 -4.60 3.01 -26.68
CA ASN A 683 -4.22 1.62 -26.45
C ASN A 683 -2.84 1.58 -25.78
N ILE A 684 -2.81 1.41 -24.46
CA ILE A 684 -1.64 1.67 -23.58
C ILE A 684 -0.42 0.74 -23.81
N TYR A 685 -0.49 -0.21 -24.74
CA TYR A 685 0.65 -1.05 -25.14
C TYR A 685 1.85 -0.30 -25.75
N SER A 686 1.75 1.00 -26.07
CA SER A 686 2.86 1.81 -26.57
C SER A 686 3.89 2.20 -25.50
N ASP A 687 3.43 2.64 -24.32
CA ASP A 687 4.26 3.50 -23.46
C ASP A 687 5.15 2.70 -22.49
N LEU A 688 4.85 1.40 -22.31
CA LEU A 688 5.78 0.43 -21.70
C LEU A 688 7.10 0.26 -22.47
N LYS A 689 7.21 0.73 -23.72
CA LYS A 689 8.49 0.81 -24.45
C LYS A 689 9.34 2.05 -24.11
N GLY A 690 8.80 3.04 -23.40
CA GLY A 690 9.51 4.29 -23.10
C GLY A 690 10.56 4.19 -21.99
N ALA A 691 10.42 3.22 -21.07
CA ALA A 691 11.24 3.11 -19.86
C ALA A 691 12.65 2.52 -20.07
N LEU A 692 13.00 2.12 -21.30
CA LEU A 692 14.32 1.60 -21.68
C LEU A 692 14.84 2.36 -22.92
N GLY A 693 15.40 3.56 -22.72
CA GLY A 693 16.02 4.35 -23.79
C GLY A 693 17.29 3.70 -24.36
N ALA A 694 17.80 4.07 -25.55
CA ALA A 694 17.46 5.12 -26.52
C ALA A 694 18.16 4.76 -27.88
N PRO A 695 18.10 5.53 -28.99
CA PRO A 695 17.50 6.86 -29.22
C PRO A 695 16.56 6.93 -30.46
N ALA A 696 16.11 8.15 -30.79
CA ALA A 696 15.17 8.46 -31.88
C ALA A 696 15.85 9.07 -33.14
N TYR A 697 15.03 9.62 -34.05
CA TYR A 697 15.29 10.15 -35.41
C TYR A 697 15.19 9.10 -36.54
N ASN A 698 14.48 9.34 -37.66
CA ASN A 698 13.64 10.48 -38.03
C ASN A 698 12.48 10.07 -38.98
N ALA A 699 11.43 10.89 -39.09
CA ALA A 699 10.20 10.56 -39.84
C ALA A 699 10.27 10.92 -41.35
N LYS A 700 9.61 10.11 -42.20
CA LYS A 700 8.88 10.51 -43.44
C LYS A 700 8.33 9.32 -44.25
N ARG A 701 7.06 8.98 -44.06
CA ARG A 701 5.96 9.30 -45.00
C ARG A 701 4.61 9.08 -44.36
#